data_AF-A0A6J4JHY4-F1
#
_entry.id   AF-A0A6J4JHY4-F1
#
_cell.length_a   1.000
_cell.length_b   1.000
_cell.length_c   1.000
_cell.angle_alpha   90.00
_cell.angle_beta   90.00
_cell.angle_gamma   90.00
#
_symmetry.space_group_name_H-M   'P 1'
#
loop_
_entity.id
_entity.type
_entity.pdbx_description
1 polymer ?
#
loop_
_entity_poly.entity_id
_entity_poly.type
_entity_poly.pdbx_seq_one_letter_code
_entity_poly.pdbx_strand_id
1 'polypeptide(L)'
;MRIGDQLVEGAVPDGNGIAWLTADLLHFTDRVVQKYLYTGTCGIAAFLAELYRHTRDEKYLRAAIRSMDALDEAIAVEPPISYALYSGQMSISLTQLRLYQVTGQQRFLDRALALTREADNFLKFQHLDLLNGLAGTLLGLLHVYAATRDEQLLRSVDRFTGRLVEAAYPGKQGLYWERSGTNIHPLCGFSHGASGIGFVFLELGRFFGNDTFFRVAEGAFRYEAQHYDADGRNWTDWRKGIFGETDEKEYREAYDAGDADFFTRGRNTNAWCNGAAGIGLARLRAYELLGSPGHLREATLALDKTAATLSRHSGLFTLCHGKCGDAELFLEAYRVLGDPQYLSVAADVALEAIAHREKTGMYPPGLDTPHEDGSLFLGTAGIGYFYLRLLDLAATPSLLAPRLEATPVPRPGPAFPNLALATAAAEQTFLQKAFPRTLHLLGGLAPGPLAGYLAAPPGAGRPGLKEAWAAFAEEQAGRLPEPVKARLDDALRFEKHQSDLDDAVRSDTLLLFKEVRKADEYARHRRSGTAFSEVSLVVDHDVRVVETNWDWSGDDPAGWSENLDAPAEQRFVLLSPTAEGVRAVPITLFTHVLLDLFATPQTVGAAVTAMLEELQPEADGSPAEAARLIEAQIDQLWRRGFLLEPAKHPLTLNRHPALQPNVFAGAAFANPA
;
A
#
# COMPACT_ATOMS: atom_id res chain seq x y z
N MET A 1 35.43 11.17 -8.43
CA MET A 1 36.60 10.49 -9.05
C MET A 1 37.08 9.32 -8.19
N ARG A 2 37.66 9.52 -6.99
CA ARG A 2 38.15 8.41 -6.12
C ARG A 2 37.19 7.22 -5.98
N ILE A 3 35.90 7.46 -5.70
CA ILE A 3 34.88 6.40 -5.63
C ILE A 3 34.75 5.65 -6.97
N GLY A 4 34.71 6.38 -8.09
CA GLY A 4 34.63 5.78 -9.42
C GLY A 4 35.88 4.98 -9.79
N ASP A 5 37.07 5.45 -9.39
CA ASP A 5 38.33 4.72 -9.61
C ASP A 5 38.33 3.40 -8.84
N GLN A 6 37.93 3.43 -7.56
CA GLN A 6 37.79 2.22 -6.72
C GLN A 6 36.76 1.23 -7.29
N LEU A 7 35.64 1.72 -7.82
CA LEU A 7 34.65 0.85 -8.47
C LEU A 7 35.21 0.24 -9.76
N VAL A 8 35.91 1.00 -10.59
CA VAL A 8 36.55 0.46 -11.81
C VAL A 8 37.62 -0.58 -11.47
N GLU A 9 38.44 -0.34 -10.44
CA GLU A 9 39.46 -1.27 -9.96
C GLU A 9 38.88 -2.53 -9.31
N GLY A 10 37.75 -2.39 -8.60
CA GLY A 10 37.06 -3.48 -7.91
C GLY A 10 36.11 -4.32 -8.79
N ALA A 11 36.04 -4.03 -10.09
CA ALA A 11 35.20 -4.78 -11.01
C ALA A 11 35.76 -6.20 -11.24
N VAL A 12 34.87 -7.20 -11.26
CA VAL A 12 35.23 -8.61 -11.50
C VAL A 12 34.81 -9.03 -12.91
N PRO A 13 35.52 -9.97 -13.57
CA PRO A 13 35.07 -10.54 -14.84
C PRO A 13 33.70 -11.21 -14.71
N ASP A 14 32.82 -10.96 -15.68
CA ASP A 14 31.51 -11.61 -15.79
C ASP A 14 31.16 -11.77 -17.27
N GLY A 15 31.10 -13.03 -17.74
CA GLY A 15 31.04 -13.34 -19.17
C GLY A 15 32.13 -12.63 -19.97
N ASN A 16 31.73 -11.88 -21.01
CA ASN A 16 32.63 -11.07 -21.84
C ASN A 16 32.89 -9.65 -21.29
N GLY A 17 32.24 -9.27 -20.19
CA GLY A 17 32.29 -7.92 -19.63
C GLY A 17 32.83 -7.90 -18.19
N ILE A 18 32.15 -7.13 -17.34
CA ILE A 18 32.48 -6.99 -15.92
C ILE A 18 31.21 -6.83 -15.09
N ALA A 19 31.30 -7.18 -13.82
CA ALA A 19 30.27 -6.93 -12.83
C ALA A 19 30.89 -6.56 -11.48
N TRP A 20 30.06 -6.39 -10.45
CA TRP A 20 30.50 -6.13 -9.08
C TRP A 20 29.85 -7.09 -8.11
N LEU A 21 30.64 -7.54 -7.14
CA LEU A 21 30.13 -8.26 -5.99
C LEU A 21 29.59 -7.24 -4.98
N THR A 22 28.31 -7.30 -4.69
CA THR A 22 27.61 -6.43 -3.74
C THR A 22 26.95 -7.28 -2.67
N ALA A 23 26.65 -6.71 -1.50
CA ALA A 23 25.99 -7.43 -0.42
C ALA A 23 24.70 -8.11 -0.89
N ASP A 24 24.50 -9.39 -0.56
CA ASP A 24 23.26 -10.12 -0.87
C ASP A 24 22.11 -9.65 0.02
N LEU A 25 20.94 -9.42 -0.58
CA LEU A 25 19.72 -9.02 0.14
C LEU A 25 19.04 -10.20 0.86
N LEU A 26 19.39 -11.44 0.52
CA LEU A 26 18.88 -12.64 1.18
C LEU A 26 19.83 -13.12 2.29
N HIS A 27 21.14 -13.04 2.06
CA HIS A 27 22.18 -13.43 3.02
C HIS A 27 23.17 -12.28 3.21
N PHE A 28 22.90 -11.38 4.16
CA PHE A 28 23.66 -10.13 4.33
C PHE A 28 25.18 -10.29 4.54
N THR A 29 25.66 -11.49 4.88
CA THR A 29 27.08 -11.81 4.99
C THR A 29 27.77 -12.10 3.65
N ASP A 30 27.00 -12.48 2.64
CA ASP A 30 27.52 -12.93 1.35
C ASP A 30 27.57 -11.77 0.36
N ARG A 31 28.47 -11.87 -0.63
CA ARG A 31 28.56 -10.93 -1.74
C ARG A 31 28.35 -11.67 -3.05
N VAL A 32 27.41 -11.18 -3.84
CA VAL A 32 26.99 -11.81 -5.09
C VAL A 32 26.91 -10.76 -6.20
N VAL A 33 26.96 -11.22 -7.45
CA VAL A 33 26.67 -10.34 -8.59
C VAL A 33 25.17 -10.09 -8.62
N GLN A 34 24.77 -8.88 -8.24
CA GLN A 34 23.39 -8.41 -8.36
C GLN A 34 23.20 -7.61 -9.65
N LYS A 35 21.98 -7.65 -10.19
CA LYS A 35 21.66 -7.10 -11.52
C LYS A 35 21.24 -5.63 -11.48
N TYR A 36 20.30 -5.30 -10.60
CA TYR A 36 19.40 -4.14 -10.75
C TYR A 36 19.93 -2.83 -10.12
N LEU A 37 19.21 -1.72 -10.33
CA LEU A 37 19.65 -0.37 -9.94
C LEU A 37 19.90 -0.23 -8.43
N TYR A 38 19.10 -0.91 -7.60
CA TYR A 38 19.14 -0.77 -6.14
C TYR A 38 20.48 -1.22 -5.56
N THR A 39 20.80 -2.52 -5.71
CA THR A 39 21.97 -3.16 -5.12
C THR A 39 23.01 -3.64 -6.13
N GLY A 40 22.75 -3.59 -7.43
CA GLY A 40 23.53 -4.32 -8.44
C GLY A 40 24.33 -3.48 -9.43
N THR A 41 24.89 -4.21 -10.40
CA THR A 41 25.73 -3.71 -11.50
C THR A 41 25.10 -2.53 -12.23
N CYS A 42 23.79 -2.56 -12.45
CA CYS A 42 23.06 -1.49 -13.12
C CYS A 42 23.17 -0.14 -12.38
N GLY A 43 23.12 -0.14 -11.05
CA GLY A 43 23.30 1.06 -10.23
C GLY A 43 24.70 1.67 -10.34
N ILE A 44 25.72 0.82 -10.37
CA ILE A 44 27.11 1.23 -10.53
C ILE A 44 27.34 1.78 -11.94
N ALA A 45 26.81 1.12 -12.97
CA ALA A 45 26.89 1.57 -14.36
C ALA A 45 26.24 2.95 -14.55
N ALA A 46 25.07 3.19 -13.93
CA ALA A 46 24.40 4.49 -13.97
C ALA A 46 25.25 5.60 -13.35
N PHE A 47 25.89 5.35 -12.21
CA PHE A 47 26.84 6.29 -11.60
C PHE A 47 28.06 6.55 -12.49
N LEU A 48 28.68 5.50 -13.05
CA LEU A 48 29.86 5.65 -13.90
C LEU A 48 29.56 6.39 -15.22
N ALA A 49 28.38 6.19 -15.80
CA ALA A 49 27.91 6.96 -16.95
C ALA A 49 27.78 8.46 -16.63
N GLU A 50 27.22 8.80 -15.46
CA GLU A 50 27.17 10.19 -15.00
C GLU A 50 28.56 10.76 -14.72
N LEU A 51 29.43 9.97 -14.09
CA LEU A 51 30.78 10.40 -13.79
C LEU A 51 31.58 10.68 -15.08
N TYR A 52 31.38 9.88 -16.13
CA TYR A 52 31.92 10.18 -17.46
C TYR A 52 31.38 11.50 -18.02
N ARG A 53 30.07 11.77 -17.92
CA ARG A 53 29.47 13.03 -18.42
C ARG A 53 30.17 14.26 -17.84
N HIS A 54 30.54 14.18 -16.56
CA HIS A 54 31.24 15.23 -15.82
C HIS A 54 32.75 15.29 -16.07
N THR A 55 33.43 14.15 -16.18
CA THR A 55 34.90 14.10 -16.23
C THR A 55 35.47 13.94 -17.63
N ARG A 56 34.68 13.37 -18.56
CA ARG A 56 35.11 12.90 -19.89
C ARG A 56 36.23 11.86 -19.84
N ASP A 57 36.45 11.20 -18.70
CA ASP A 57 37.41 10.09 -18.58
C ASP A 57 36.78 8.79 -19.10
N GLU A 58 37.21 8.37 -20.29
CA GLU A 58 36.69 7.21 -21.03
C GLU A 58 36.73 5.89 -20.25
N LYS A 59 37.55 5.76 -19.20
CA LYS A 59 37.57 4.54 -18.39
C LYS A 59 36.23 4.28 -17.70
N TYR A 60 35.52 5.33 -17.27
CA TYR A 60 34.22 5.21 -16.62
C TYR A 60 33.14 4.79 -17.60
N LEU A 61 33.11 5.40 -18.79
CA LEU A 61 32.17 5.01 -19.85
C LEU A 61 32.42 3.57 -20.30
N ARG A 62 33.69 3.19 -20.50
CA ARG A 62 34.07 1.82 -20.86
C ARG A 62 33.60 0.80 -19.83
N ALA A 63 33.79 1.10 -18.54
CA ALA A 63 33.33 0.23 -17.47
C ALA A 63 31.80 0.10 -17.45
N ALA A 64 31.07 1.21 -17.54
CA ALA A 64 29.61 1.22 -17.61
C ALA A 64 29.09 0.38 -18.80
N ILE A 65 29.62 0.60 -20.00
CA ILE A 65 29.22 -0.13 -21.21
C ILE A 65 29.53 -1.63 -21.09
N ARG A 66 30.76 -2.00 -20.71
CA ARG A 66 31.14 -3.41 -20.58
C ARG A 66 30.28 -4.15 -19.56
N SER A 67 29.87 -3.47 -18.49
CA SER A 67 29.00 -4.06 -17.48
C SER A 67 27.56 -4.24 -17.95
N MET A 68 27.02 -3.28 -18.70
CA MET A 68 25.68 -3.35 -19.26
C MET A 68 25.58 -4.36 -20.40
N ASP A 69 26.62 -4.47 -21.24
CA ASP A 69 26.69 -5.46 -22.31
C ASP A 69 26.72 -6.90 -21.72
N ALA A 70 27.51 -7.15 -20.66
CA ALA A 70 27.50 -8.45 -19.96
C ALA A 70 26.17 -8.76 -19.27
N LEU A 71 25.57 -7.75 -18.61
CA LEU A 71 24.26 -7.92 -18.00
C LEU A 71 23.19 -8.25 -19.05
N ASP A 72 23.24 -7.62 -20.23
CA ASP A 72 22.34 -7.91 -21.35
C ASP A 72 22.47 -9.34 -21.88
N GLU A 73 23.69 -9.88 -21.95
CA GLU A 73 23.93 -11.29 -22.29
C GLU A 73 23.32 -12.23 -21.22
N ALA A 74 23.51 -11.91 -19.93
CA ALA A 74 23.02 -12.72 -18.83
C ALA A 74 21.48 -12.79 -18.77
N ILE A 75 20.78 -11.68 -19.03
CA ILE A 75 19.30 -11.66 -19.03
C ILE A 75 18.69 -12.19 -20.33
N ALA A 76 19.47 -12.41 -21.39
CA ALA A 76 18.95 -12.99 -22.63
C ALA A 76 18.58 -14.47 -22.48
N VAL A 77 19.17 -15.17 -21.50
CA VAL A 77 18.93 -16.59 -21.21
C VAL A 77 17.98 -16.82 -20.04
N GLU A 78 17.67 -15.78 -19.26
CA GLU A 78 16.80 -15.84 -18.08
C GLU A 78 15.63 -14.86 -18.24
N PRO A 79 14.37 -15.33 -18.33
CA PRO A 79 13.23 -14.42 -18.42
C PRO A 79 13.13 -13.54 -17.16
N PRO A 80 12.77 -12.26 -17.28
CA PRO A 80 12.66 -11.37 -16.12
C PRO A 80 11.52 -11.81 -15.19
N ILE A 81 11.85 -11.98 -13.91
CA ILE A 81 10.87 -12.32 -12.87
C ILE A 81 10.08 -11.06 -12.44
N SER A 82 10.70 -9.88 -12.53
CA SER A 82 10.13 -8.61 -12.09
C SER A 82 10.41 -7.49 -13.08
N TYR A 83 9.44 -6.60 -13.28
CA TYR A 83 9.58 -5.34 -14.03
C TYR A 83 9.63 -4.12 -13.11
N ALA A 84 9.94 -4.31 -11.82
CA ALA A 84 10.11 -3.22 -10.87
C ALA A 84 11.18 -2.21 -11.31
N LEU A 85 11.01 -0.95 -10.89
CA LEU A 85 11.88 0.17 -11.28
C LEU A 85 13.30 0.03 -10.74
N TYR A 86 13.43 -0.29 -9.45
CA TYR A 86 14.73 -0.31 -8.77
C TYR A 86 15.32 -1.71 -8.63
N SER A 87 14.46 -2.73 -8.54
CA SER A 87 14.80 -4.13 -8.25
C SER A 87 14.38 -5.10 -9.37
N GLY A 88 14.05 -4.59 -10.56
CA GLY A 88 13.60 -5.41 -11.69
C GLY A 88 14.06 -4.87 -13.04
N GLN A 89 13.53 -5.45 -14.12
CA GLN A 89 13.95 -5.22 -15.50
C GLN A 89 13.94 -3.74 -15.93
N MET A 90 13.05 -2.92 -15.35
CA MET A 90 12.98 -1.50 -15.68
C MET A 90 14.23 -0.73 -15.24
N SER A 91 14.96 -1.20 -14.23
CA SER A 91 16.28 -0.63 -13.88
C SER A 91 17.26 -0.67 -15.04
N ILE A 92 17.33 -1.83 -15.71
CA ILE A 92 18.23 -2.08 -16.84
C ILE A 92 17.80 -1.20 -18.01
N SER A 93 16.50 -1.18 -18.30
CA SER A 93 15.94 -0.34 -19.36
C SER A 93 16.24 1.15 -19.15
N LEU A 94 16.06 1.68 -17.94
CA LEU A 94 16.37 3.09 -17.66
C LEU A 94 17.86 3.41 -17.67
N THR A 95 18.71 2.48 -17.27
CA THR A 95 20.17 2.66 -17.37
C THR A 95 20.63 2.64 -18.83
N GLN A 96 20.03 1.81 -19.68
CA GLN A 96 20.25 1.86 -21.13
C GLN A 96 19.76 3.20 -21.71
N LEU A 97 18.57 3.67 -21.31
CA LEU A 97 18.10 5.00 -21.71
C LEU A 97 19.07 6.10 -21.25
N ARG A 98 19.68 5.97 -20.07
CA ARG A 98 20.68 6.94 -19.60
C ARG A 98 21.96 6.88 -20.41
N LEU A 99 22.45 5.69 -20.78
CA LEU A 99 23.59 5.54 -21.69
C LEU A 99 23.31 6.15 -23.06
N TYR A 100 22.08 6.03 -23.58
CA TYR A 100 21.68 6.75 -24.78
C TYR A 100 21.78 8.27 -24.61
N GLN A 101 21.26 8.82 -23.51
CA GLN A 101 21.33 10.26 -23.23
C GLN A 101 22.78 10.78 -23.07
N VAL A 102 23.68 9.96 -22.51
CA VAL A 102 25.09 10.33 -22.30
C VAL A 102 25.92 10.20 -23.58
N THR A 103 25.65 9.18 -24.39
CA THR A 103 26.51 8.81 -25.54
C THR A 103 25.94 9.17 -26.91
N GLY A 104 24.62 9.37 -27.03
CA GLY A 104 23.90 9.50 -28.30
C GLY A 104 23.81 8.22 -29.13
N GLN A 105 24.28 7.07 -28.64
CA GLN A 105 24.28 5.82 -29.41
C GLN A 105 22.90 5.15 -29.41
N GLN A 106 22.28 5.07 -30.60
CA GLN A 106 20.93 4.55 -30.79
C GLN A 106 20.71 3.13 -30.25
N ARG A 107 21.75 2.27 -30.26
CA ARG A 107 21.68 0.89 -29.74
C ARG A 107 21.12 0.81 -28.32
N PHE A 108 21.43 1.80 -27.48
CA PHE A 108 20.99 1.83 -26.09
C PHE A 108 19.50 2.21 -25.97
N LEU A 109 19.00 3.11 -26.83
CA LEU A 109 17.57 3.45 -26.86
C LEU A 109 16.74 2.28 -27.39
N ASP A 110 17.20 1.62 -28.46
CA ASP A 110 16.55 0.44 -29.02
C ASP A 110 16.49 -0.70 -27.99
N ARG A 111 17.58 -0.86 -27.22
CA ARG A 111 17.63 -1.85 -26.14
C ARG A 111 16.74 -1.47 -24.97
N ALA A 112 16.73 -0.21 -24.54
CA ALA A 112 15.82 0.28 -23.50
C ALA A 112 14.36 -0.04 -23.86
N LEU A 113 13.95 0.22 -25.11
CA LEU A 113 12.63 -0.13 -25.62
C LEU A 113 12.39 -1.65 -25.61
N ALA A 114 13.34 -2.44 -26.12
CA ALA A 114 13.20 -3.90 -26.18
C ALA A 114 13.00 -4.53 -24.79
N LEU A 115 13.64 -3.98 -23.75
CA LEU A 115 13.53 -4.45 -22.36
C LEU A 115 12.17 -4.14 -21.71
N THR A 116 11.35 -3.28 -22.31
CA THR A 116 9.97 -3.02 -21.85
C THR A 116 8.96 -4.02 -22.40
N ARG A 117 9.35 -4.81 -23.42
CA ARG A 117 8.49 -5.84 -24.01
C ARG A 117 8.10 -6.81 -22.91
N GLU A 118 6.85 -7.24 -22.91
CA GLU A 118 6.29 -8.16 -21.91
C GLU A 118 6.15 -7.61 -20.48
N ALA A 119 6.35 -6.31 -20.25
CA ALA A 119 6.12 -5.70 -18.93
C ALA A 119 4.72 -6.03 -18.38
N ASP A 120 3.72 -6.18 -19.23
CA ASP A 120 2.34 -6.54 -18.85
C ASP A 120 2.22 -7.90 -18.16
N ASN A 121 3.19 -8.81 -18.32
CA ASN A 121 3.23 -10.03 -17.53
C ASN A 121 3.39 -9.76 -16.02
N PHE A 122 3.82 -8.56 -15.66
CA PHE A 122 3.96 -8.11 -14.28
C PHE A 122 2.64 -7.65 -13.65
N LEU A 123 1.60 -7.33 -14.45
CA LEU A 123 0.29 -6.87 -13.94
C LEU A 123 -0.43 -7.87 -13.04
N LYS A 124 -0.06 -9.16 -13.13
CA LYS A 124 -0.61 -10.24 -12.30
C LYS A 124 -0.13 -10.20 -10.84
N PHE A 125 0.96 -9.49 -10.55
CA PHE A 125 1.51 -9.39 -9.20
C PHE A 125 0.79 -8.30 -8.40
N GLN A 126 0.78 -8.46 -7.07
CA GLN A 126 0.05 -7.57 -6.16
C GLN A 126 0.91 -6.49 -5.51
N HIS A 127 2.18 -6.35 -5.89
CA HIS A 127 3.03 -5.25 -5.42
C HIS A 127 2.72 -3.98 -6.21
N LEU A 128 2.26 -2.93 -5.53
CA LEU A 128 1.75 -1.72 -6.19
C LEU A 128 2.68 -0.51 -6.05
N ASP A 129 3.70 -0.63 -5.21
CA ASP A 129 4.57 0.47 -4.81
C ASP A 129 5.59 0.94 -5.88
N LEU A 130 6.38 1.96 -5.52
CA LEU A 130 7.38 2.58 -6.39
C LEU A 130 8.65 1.73 -6.53
N LEU A 131 9.08 1.04 -5.47
CA LEU A 131 10.37 0.35 -5.43
C LEU A 131 10.33 -1.00 -6.16
N ASN A 132 9.36 -1.83 -5.78
CA ASN A 132 9.16 -3.22 -6.20
C ASN A 132 7.90 -3.42 -7.05
N GLY A 133 7.02 -2.42 -7.14
CA GLY A 133 5.66 -2.60 -7.65
C GLY A 133 5.34 -1.94 -8.99
N LEU A 134 4.05 -2.01 -9.33
CA LEU A 134 3.48 -1.51 -10.58
C LEU A 134 3.64 0.00 -10.76
N ALA A 135 3.65 0.80 -9.69
CA ALA A 135 3.87 2.24 -9.81
C ALA A 135 5.28 2.55 -10.31
N GLY A 136 6.30 1.85 -9.79
CA GLY A 136 7.66 1.94 -10.31
C GLY A 136 7.76 1.55 -11.77
N THR A 137 7.16 0.40 -12.13
CA THR A 137 7.13 -0.06 -13.52
C THR A 137 6.50 0.97 -14.44
N LEU A 138 5.34 1.52 -14.06
CA LEU A 138 4.63 2.55 -14.82
C LEU A 138 5.50 3.78 -15.05
N LEU A 139 6.17 4.28 -14.00
CA LEU A 139 7.09 5.41 -14.14
C LEU A 139 8.22 5.09 -15.12
N GLY A 140 8.82 3.91 -15.02
CA GLY A 140 9.85 3.47 -15.96
C GLY A 140 9.36 3.39 -17.42
N LEU A 141 8.20 2.77 -17.65
CA LEU A 141 7.57 2.70 -18.98
C LEU A 141 7.31 4.11 -19.54
N LEU A 142 6.87 5.03 -18.69
CA LEU A 142 6.60 6.41 -19.05
C LEU A 142 7.86 7.17 -19.49
N HIS A 143 8.99 6.96 -18.81
CA HIS A 143 10.30 7.50 -19.20
C HIS A 143 10.76 6.97 -20.56
N VAL A 144 10.61 5.67 -20.81
CA VAL A 144 10.97 5.09 -22.13
C VAL A 144 10.03 5.59 -23.21
N TYR A 145 8.72 5.68 -22.95
CA TYR A 145 7.74 6.21 -23.88
C TYR A 145 8.01 7.67 -24.24
N ALA A 146 8.41 8.49 -23.26
CA ALA A 146 8.78 9.87 -23.51
C ALA A 146 9.94 10.01 -24.52
N ALA A 147 10.87 9.04 -24.54
CA ALA A 147 12.00 9.02 -25.46
C ALA A 147 11.70 8.38 -26.83
N THR A 148 10.83 7.37 -26.89
CA THR A 148 10.61 6.56 -28.11
C THR A 148 9.33 6.90 -28.86
N ARG A 149 8.30 7.38 -28.14
CA ARG A 149 6.93 7.55 -28.64
C ARG A 149 6.30 6.27 -29.19
N ASP A 150 6.77 5.11 -28.74
CA ASP A 150 6.26 3.80 -29.18
C ASP A 150 4.81 3.56 -28.71
N GLU A 151 3.93 3.19 -29.63
CA GLU A 151 2.50 3.02 -29.35
C GLU A 151 2.18 1.73 -28.57
N GLN A 152 2.96 0.66 -28.74
CA GLN A 152 2.77 -0.57 -27.95
C GLN A 152 3.09 -0.28 -26.48
N LEU A 153 4.16 0.48 -26.23
CA LEU A 153 4.52 0.92 -24.90
C LEU A 153 3.41 1.80 -24.28
N LEU A 154 2.79 2.68 -25.06
CA LEU A 154 1.65 3.48 -24.59
C LEU A 154 0.46 2.60 -24.15
N ARG A 155 0.18 1.49 -24.85
CA ARG A 155 -0.84 0.51 -24.40
C ARG A 155 -0.49 -0.14 -23.07
N SER A 156 0.79 -0.40 -22.81
CA SER A 156 1.24 -0.90 -21.49
C SER A 156 1.08 0.19 -20.42
N VAL A 157 1.50 1.44 -20.69
CA VAL A 157 1.29 2.57 -19.76
C VAL A 157 -0.21 2.72 -19.41
N ASP A 158 -1.11 2.59 -20.39
CA ASP A 158 -2.55 2.60 -20.16
C ASP A 158 -3.02 1.48 -19.22
N ARG A 159 -2.64 0.23 -19.49
CA ARG A 159 -3.02 -0.93 -18.66
C ARG A 159 -2.51 -0.83 -17.21
N PHE A 160 -1.26 -0.41 -17.02
CA PHE A 160 -0.69 -0.18 -15.69
C PHE A 160 -1.39 0.96 -14.95
N THR A 161 -1.75 2.04 -15.66
CA THR A 161 -2.53 3.15 -15.09
C THR A 161 -3.90 2.65 -14.61
N GLY A 162 -4.60 1.89 -15.45
CA GLY A 162 -5.89 1.30 -15.10
C GLY A 162 -5.81 0.40 -13.87
N ARG A 163 -4.80 -0.48 -13.82
CA ARG A 163 -4.58 -1.39 -12.69
C ARG A 163 -4.32 -0.66 -11.38
N LEU A 164 -3.55 0.43 -11.38
CA LEU A 164 -3.31 1.22 -10.17
C LEU A 164 -4.57 1.97 -9.73
N VAL A 165 -5.34 2.57 -10.64
CA VAL A 165 -6.61 3.24 -10.29
C VAL A 165 -7.60 2.22 -9.71
N GLU A 166 -7.73 1.06 -10.36
CA GLU A 166 -8.56 -0.05 -9.88
C GLU A 166 -8.09 -0.58 -8.52
N ALA A 167 -6.79 -0.63 -8.25
CA ALA A 167 -6.27 -1.16 -6.99
C ALA A 167 -6.44 -0.20 -5.80
N ALA A 168 -6.66 1.10 -6.02
CA ALA A 168 -6.83 2.08 -4.96
C ALA A 168 -8.03 1.75 -4.05
N TYR A 169 -7.88 1.89 -2.74
CA TYR A 169 -8.93 1.75 -1.75
C TYR A 169 -9.24 3.11 -1.11
N PRO A 170 -10.51 3.52 -1.04
CA PRO A 170 -10.90 4.70 -0.28
C PRO A 170 -10.82 4.41 1.22
N GLY A 171 -9.91 5.08 1.91
CA GLY A 171 -9.85 5.08 3.37
C GLY A 171 -10.83 6.08 3.98
N LYS A 172 -10.80 6.19 5.31
CA LYS A 172 -11.48 7.27 6.05
C LYS A 172 -11.13 8.65 5.48
N GLN A 173 -9.85 8.87 5.20
CA GLN A 173 -9.35 10.00 4.42
C GLN A 173 -8.42 9.49 3.31
N GLY A 174 -8.60 10.02 2.10
CA GLY A 174 -7.73 9.74 0.98
C GLY A 174 -7.79 8.30 0.43
N LEU A 175 -6.74 7.95 -0.32
CA LEU A 175 -6.59 6.68 -1.01
C LEU A 175 -5.30 5.98 -0.56
N TYR A 176 -5.35 4.66 -0.45
CA TYR A 176 -4.17 3.80 -0.27
C TYR A 176 -4.27 2.55 -1.16
N TRP A 177 -3.18 1.79 -1.31
CA TRP A 177 -3.11 0.70 -2.31
C TRP A 177 -2.90 -0.69 -1.72
N GLU A 178 -2.29 -0.82 -0.54
CA GLU A 178 -1.91 -2.14 -0.02
C GLU A 178 -2.45 -2.37 1.40
N ARG A 179 -3.20 -3.46 1.57
CA ARG A 179 -3.50 -4.05 2.88
C ARG A 179 -2.62 -5.28 3.04
N SER A 180 -1.81 -5.31 4.08
CA SER A 180 -0.94 -6.44 4.36
C SER A 180 -0.90 -6.68 5.85
N GLY A 181 -1.05 -7.94 6.26
CA GLY A 181 -0.86 -8.33 7.66
C GLY A 181 0.57 -8.16 8.18
N THR A 182 1.53 -7.79 7.33
CA THR A 182 2.88 -7.42 7.77
C THR A 182 3.02 -5.95 8.18
N ASN A 183 1.96 -5.16 8.00
CA ASN A 183 1.87 -3.75 8.36
C ASN A 183 0.69 -3.50 9.31
N ILE A 184 0.84 -2.55 10.23
CA ILE A 184 -0.25 -2.09 11.10
C ILE A 184 -1.32 -1.38 10.27
N HIS A 185 -0.89 -0.55 9.33
CA HIS A 185 -1.73 0.16 8.37
C HIS A 185 -1.00 0.21 7.01
N PRO A 186 -1.71 0.52 5.91
CA PRO A 186 -1.07 0.79 4.62
C PRO A 186 0.05 1.83 4.73
N LEU A 187 1.14 1.63 4.01
CA LEU A 187 2.36 2.42 4.20
C LEU A 187 2.24 3.84 3.62
N CYS A 188 2.87 4.80 4.28
CA CYS A 188 2.99 6.19 3.81
C CYS A 188 4.30 6.46 3.05
N GLY A 189 5.33 5.63 3.20
CA GLY A 189 6.68 5.91 2.69
C GLY A 189 6.76 6.12 1.17
N PHE A 190 7.84 6.76 0.71
CA PHE A 190 8.04 7.01 -0.72
C PHE A 190 8.37 5.73 -1.50
N SER A 191 9.07 4.76 -0.89
CA SER A 191 9.43 3.53 -1.60
C SER A 191 8.28 2.53 -1.70
N HIS A 192 7.60 2.25 -0.58
CA HIS A 192 6.61 1.18 -0.45
C HIS A 192 5.18 1.68 -0.14
N GLY A 193 4.95 2.99 -0.15
CA GLY A 193 3.71 3.57 0.34
C GLY A 193 3.03 4.56 -0.61
N ALA A 194 2.01 5.22 -0.07
CA ALA A 194 1.15 6.15 -0.79
C ALA A 194 1.94 7.28 -1.47
N SER A 195 3.01 7.81 -0.87
CA SER A 195 3.80 8.91 -1.43
C SER A 195 4.41 8.58 -2.78
N GLY A 196 4.98 7.38 -2.91
CA GLY A 196 5.59 6.94 -4.16
C GLY A 196 4.57 6.82 -5.28
N ILE A 197 3.41 6.21 -4.96
CA ILE A 197 2.31 6.05 -5.92
C ILE A 197 1.73 7.41 -6.31
N GLY A 198 1.50 8.30 -5.33
CA GLY A 198 1.04 9.67 -5.57
C GLY A 198 2.01 10.45 -6.44
N PHE A 199 3.32 10.31 -6.23
CA PHE A 199 4.35 10.90 -7.09
C PHE A 199 4.25 10.43 -8.54
N VAL A 200 4.03 9.13 -8.79
CA VAL A 200 3.85 8.62 -10.16
C VAL A 200 2.60 9.22 -10.83
N PHE A 201 1.50 9.37 -10.09
CA PHE A 201 0.30 10.02 -10.61
C PHE A 201 0.51 11.53 -10.88
N LEU A 202 1.35 12.22 -10.12
CA LEU A 202 1.77 13.61 -10.45
C LEU A 202 2.50 13.65 -11.80
N GLU A 203 3.45 12.74 -12.02
CA GLU A 203 4.20 12.69 -13.28
C GLU A 203 3.30 12.34 -14.47
N LEU A 204 2.36 11.41 -14.30
CA LEU A 204 1.32 11.11 -15.31
C LEU A 204 0.44 12.32 -15.63
N GLY A 205 -0.08 12.99 -14.59
CA GLY A 205 -0.95 14.16 -14.71
C GLY A 205 -0.28 15.28 -15.49
N ARG A 206 0.97 15.59 -15.13
CA ARG A 206 1.81 16.57 -15.84
C ARG A 206 2.04 16.16 -17.29
N PHE A 207 2.43 14.90 -17.52
CA PHE A 207 2.89 14.47 -18.84
C PHE A 207 1.77 14.39 -19.88
N PHE A 208 0.57 13.94 -19.48
CA PHE A 208 -0.60 13.84 -20.37
C PHE A 208 -1.59 15.01 -20.25
N GLY A 209 -1.38 15.94 -19.33
CA GLY A 209 -2.31 17.05 -19.07
C GLY A 209 -3.68 16.57 -18.59
N ASN A 210 -3.72 15.58 -17.70
CA ASN A 210 -4.97 15.02 -17.17
C ASN A 210 -5.10 15.26 -15.66
N ASP A 211 -5.91 16.26 -15.28
CA ASP A 211 -6.15 16.67 -13.90
C ASP A 211 -6.73 15.54 -13.02
N THR A 212 -7.37 14.52 -13.60
CA THR A 212 -7.82 13.36 -12.85
C THR A 212 -6.66 12.69 -12.11
N PHE A 213 -5.47 12.61 -12.71
CA PHE A 213 -4.32 11.99 -12.07
C PHE A 213 -3.78 12.83 -10.90
N PHE A 214 -3.84 14.16 -10.98
CA PHE A 214 -3.54 15.00 -9.82
C PHE A 214 -4.50 14.73 -8.66
N ARG A 215 -5.79 14.48 -8.93
CA ARG A 215 -6.75 14.11 -7.89
C ARG A 215 -6.46 12.77 -7.24
N VAL A 216 -6.01 11.77 -8.02
CA VAL A 216 -5.57 10.48 -7.47
C VAL A 216 -4.34 10.67 -6.57
N ALA A 217 -3.38 11.51 -6.98
CA ALA A 217 -2.22 11.87 -6.17
C ALA A 217 -2.63 12.59 -4.87
N GLU A 218 -3.54 13.56 -4.93
CA GLU A 218 -4.10 14.22 -3.74
C GLU A 218 -4.85 13.25 -2.82
N GLY A 219 -5.47 12.21 -3.38
CA GLY A 219 -6.02 11.08 -2.62
C GLY A 219 -4.95 10.40 -1.76
N ALA A 220 -3.82 10.04 -2.37
CA ALA A 220 -2.67 9.48 -1.65
C ALA A 220 -2.16 10.41 -0.54
N PHE A 221 -2.07 11.71 -0.83
CA PHE A 221 -1.55 12.70 0.12
C PHE A 221 -2.48 12.96 1.30
N ARG A 222 -3.80 12.92 1.08
CA ARG A 222 -4.81 13.00 2.16
C ARG A 222 -4.76 11.78 3.09
N TYR A 223 -4.50 10.59 2.53
CA TYR A 223 -4.30 9.39 3.34
C TYR A 223 -3.10 9.58 4.27
N GLU A 224 -1.97 10.07 3.75
CA GLU A 224 -0.78 10.27 4.56
C GLU A 224 -0.96 11.36 5.62
N ALA A 225 -1.64 12.45 5.29
CA ALA A 225 -1.88 13.55 6.22
C ALA A 225 -2.59 13.07 7.51
N GLN A 226 -3.42 12.03 7.44
CA GLN A 226 -4.09 11.45 8.63
C GLN A 226 -3.13 10.68 9.56
N HIS A 227 -1.94 10.30 9.05
CA HIS A 227 -0.91 9.55 9.77
C HIS A 227 0.30 10.40 10.16
N TYR A 228 0.20 11.73 10.04
CA TYR A 228 1.21 12.62 10.59
C TYR A 228 1.13 12.63 12.13
N ASP A 229 2.20 12.17 12.77
CA ASP A 229 2.40 12.24 14.20
C ASP A 229 3.06 13.59 14.55
N ALA A 230 2.29 14.47 15.19
CA ALA A 230 2.76 15.79 15.59
C ALA A 230 3.88 15.73 16.64
N ASP A 231 3.84 14.76 17.56
CA ASP A 231 4.87 14.58 18.59
C ASP A 231 6.18 14.07 17.97
N GLY A 232 6.05 13.10 17.06
CA GLY A 232 7.14 12.59 16.26
C GLY A 232 7.66 13.55 15.18
N ARG A 233 6.89 14.62 14.89
CA ARG A 233 7.03 15.55 13.76
C ARG A 233 7.25 14.82 12.44
N ASN A 234 6.57 13.70 12.22
CA ASN A 234 6.84 12.80 11.10
C ASN A 234 5.59 12.03 10.69
N TRP A 235 5.60 11.45 9.50
CA TRP A 235 4.63 10.44 9.11
C TRP A 235 5.07 9.08 9.63
N THR A 236 4.14 8.36 10.24
CA THR A 236 4.44 7.08 10.88
C THR A 236 4.79 5.99 9.87
N ASP A 237 5.85 5.23 10.13
CA ASP A 237 6.16 3.98 9.44
C ASP A 237 5.38 2.85 10.09
N TRP A 238 4.33 2.39 9.41
CA TRP A 238 3.41 1.36 9.90
C TRP A 238 3.91 -0.07 9.68
N ARG A 239 5.08 -0.26 9.07
CA ARG A 239 5.63 -1.59 8.87
C ARG A 239 5.97 -2.23 10.21
N LYS A 240 5.60 -3.50 10.38
CA LYS A 240 6.03 -4.31 11.53
C LYS A 240 7.03 -5.36 11.07
N GLY A 241 6.65 -6.18 10.08
CA GLY A 241 7.47 -7.23 9.48
C GLY A 241 7.45 -8.55 10.28
N ILE A 242 7.35 -9.68 9.58
CA ILE A 242 7.54 -11.03 10.11
C ILE A 242 8.41 -11.76 9.08
N PHE A 243 9.69 -11.93 9.37
CA PHE A 243 10.69 -12.43 8.43
C PHE A 243 11.26 -13.80 8.84
N GLY A 244 11.03 -14.24 10.08
CA GLY A 244 11.42 -15.57 10.52
C GLY A 244 10.82 -15.98 11.87
N GLU A 245 11.26 -17.13 12.36
CA GLU A 245 10.76 -17.76 13.60
C GLU A 245 10.92 -16.87 14.85
N THR A 246 11.94 -16.01 14.87
CA THR A 246 12.17 -15.08 15.99
C THR A 246 11.06 -14.02 16.05
N ASP A 247 10.69 -13.45 14.90
CA ASP A 247 9.60 -12.47 14.82
C ASP A 247 8.27 -13.13 15.19
N GLU A 248 8.01 -14.34 14.69
CA GLU A 248 6.77 -15.06 15.01
C GLU A 248 6.64 -15.32 16.52
N LYS A 249 7.74 -15.68 17.18
CA LYS A 249 7.78 -15.88 18.62
C LYS A 249 7.47 -14.57 19.37
N GLU A 250 8.10 -13.46 18.99
CA GLU A 250 7.86 -12.15 19.60
C GLU A 250 6.38 -11.74 19.48
N TYR A 251 5.77 -11.95 18.31
CA TYR A 251 4.35 -11.66 18.10
C TYR A 251 3.44 -12.50 18.98
N ARG A 252 3.76 -13.79 19.13
CA ARG A 252 3.01 -14.71 19.98
C ARG A 252 3.10 -14.29 21.45
N GLU A 253 4.30 -13.97 21.92
CA GLU A 253 4.53 -13.49 23.28
C GLU A 253 3.79 -12.17 23.54
N ALA A 254 3.84 -11.22 22.60
CA ALA A 254 3.12 -9.95 22.69
C ALA A 254 1.60 -10.14 22.71
N TYR A 255 1.07 -11.02 21.86
CA TYR A 255 -0.36 -11.32 21.82
C TYR A 255 -0.85 -11.99 23.10
N ASP A 256 -0.14 -13.03 23.56
CA ASP A 256 -0.51 -13.77 24.77
C ASP A 256 -0.37 -12.90 26.03
N ALA A 257 0.55 -11.92 26.03
CA ALA A 257 0.70 -10.92 27.09
C ALA A 257 -0.34 -9.78 27.03
N GLY A 258 -1.14 -9.68 25.96
CA GLY A 258 -2.09 -8.58 25.78
C GLY A 258 -1.42 -7.23 25.49
N ASP A 259 -0.23 -7.22 24.88
CA ASP A 259 0.48 -6.00 24.50
C ASP A 259 -0.14 -5.36 23.24
N ALA A 260 -1.16 -4.53 23.45
CA ALA A 260 -1.82 -3.81 22.36
C ALA A 260 -0.89 -2.80 21.64
N ASP A 261 0.09 -2.24 22.33
CA ASP A 261 0.99 -1.23 21.76
C ASP A 261 1.92 -1.89 20.73
N PHE A 262 2.35 -3.13 20.97
CA PHE A 262 3.12 -3.91 20.00
C PHE A 262 2.46 -3.93 18.62
N PHE A 263 1.14 -4.08 18.57
CA PHE A 263 0.39 -4.20 17.33
C PHE A 263 -0.13 -2.88 16.76
N THR A 264 -0.13 -1.80 17.53
CA THR A 264 -0.80 -0.54 17.13
C THR A 264 0.13 0.66 17.05
N ARG A 265 1.35 0.56 17.59
CA ARG A 265 2.33 1.63 17.54
C ARG A 265 3.28 1.47 16.36
N GLY A 266 3.21 2.40 15.41
CA GLY A 266 4.18 2.48 14.31
C GLY A 266 5.51 3.10 14.73
N ARG A 267 6.48 3.06 13.80
CA ARG A 267 7.84 3.56 14.00
C ARG A 267 7.98 5.01 13.51
N ASN A 268 8.86 5.76 14.15
CA ASN A 268 9.24 7.12 13.73
C ASN A 268 10.55 7.09 12.94
N THR A 269 10.59 6.31 11.86
CA THR A 269 11.73 6.22 10.95
C THR A 269 11.78 7.45 10.06
N ASN A 270 12.98 7.99 9.79
CA ASN A 270 13.15 9.02 8.77
C ASN A 270 14.30 8.65 7.83
N ALA A 271 13.95 8.47 6.56
CA ALA A 271 14.83 8.10 5.46
C ALA A 271 14.09 8.39 4.14
N TRP A 272 14.80 8.37 3.00
CA TRP A 272 14.16 8.42 1.68
C TRP A 272 13.08 7.34 1.52
N CYS A 273 13.39 6.08 1.90
CA CYS A 273 12.43 4.99 1.74
C CYS A 273 11.17 5.18 2.60
N ASN A 274 11.34 5.60 3.86
CA ASN A 274 10.26 5.69 4.84
C ASN A 274 10.44 6.93 5.74
N GLY A 275 9.43 7.80 5.75
CA GLY A 275 9.37 8.99 6.59
C GLY A 275 9.46 10.30 5.80
N ALA A 276 9.62 11.39 6.56
CA ALA A 276 9.62 12.75 6.07
C ALA A 276 10.54 13.01 4.86
N ALA A 277 11.75 12.45 4.82
CA ALA A 277 12.69 12.73 3.72
C ALA A 277 12.11 12.38 2.34
N GLY A 278 11.60 11.15 2.17
CA GLY A 278 10.96 10.72 0.93
C GLY A 278 9.60 11.38 0.69
N ILE A 279 8.75 11.48 1.72
CA ILE A 279 7.42 12.09 1.62
C ILE A 279 7.53 13.57 1.21
N GLY A 280 8.55 14.27 1.72
CA GLY A 280 8.87 15.64 1.37
C GLY A 280 9.18 15.82 -0.12
N LEU A 281 9.82 14.84 -0.78
CA LEU A 281 10.08 14.89 -2.22
C LEU A 281 8.76 14.89 -3.01
N ALA A 282 7.81 14.03 -2.62
CA ALA A 282 6.47 14.03 -3.22
C ALA A 282 5.75 15.36 -3.00
N ARG A 283 5.84 15.95 -1.80
CA ARG A 283 5.19 17.23 -1.47
C ARG A 283 5.79 18.44 -2.17
N LEU A 284 7.12 18.51 -2.28
CA LEU A 284 7.78 19.54 -3.07
C LEU A 284 7.37 19.44 -4.54
N ARG A 285 7.30 18.23 -5.08
CA ARG A 285 6.86 18.02 -6.46
C ARG A 285 5.39 18.42 -6.64
N ALA A 286 4.52 18.07 -5.70
CA ALA A 286 3.11 18.49 -5.71
C ALA A 286 2.99 20.02 -5.67
N TYR A 287 3.77 20.69 -4.81
CA TYR A 287 3.81 22.15 -4.75
C TYR A 287 4.30 22.78 -6.06
N GLU A 288 5.37 22.23 -6.66
CA GLU A 288 5.92 22.71 -7.94
C GLU A 288 4.87 22.64 -9.07
N LEU A 289 4.05 21.59 -9.11
CA LEU A 289 3.08 21.38 -10.18
C LEU A 289 1.72 22.05 -9.94
N LEU A 290 1.28 22.12 -8.68
CA LEU A 290 -0.09 22.53 -8.32
C LEU A 290 -0.14 23.89 -7.61
N GLY A 291 0.98 24.41 -7.10
CA GLY A 291 1.04 25.70 -6.41
C GLY A 291 0.29 25.77 -5.07
N SER A 292 -0.20 24.65 -4.54
CA SER A 292 -1.00 24.61 -3.31
C SER A 292 -0.18 24.98 -2.06
N PRO A 293 -0.59 25.99 -1.26
CA PRO A 293 0.06 26.30 0.00
C PRO A 293 0.04 25.15 1.02
N GLY A 294 -0.92 24.21 0.90
CA GLY A 294 -0.97 23.02 1.74
C GLY A 294 0.23 22.11 1.52
N HIS A 295 0.58 21.85 0.26
CA HIS A 295 1.74 21.03 -0.08
C HIS A 295 3.05 21.70 0.35
N LEU A 296 3.16 23.02 0.24
CA LEU A 296 4.34 23.74 0.75
C LEU A 296 4.49 23.61 2.27
N ARG A 297 3.37 23.70 3.03
CA ARG A 297 3.40 23.49 4.48
C ARG A 297 3.88 22.08 4.84
N GLU A 298 3.33 21.06 4.19
CA GLU A 298 3.73 19.66 4.44
C GLU A 298 5.18 19.40 4.02
N ALA A 299 5.64 19.96 2.89
CA ALA A 299 7.05 19.91 2.48
C ALA A 299 7.96 20.58 3.52
N THR A 300 7.52 21.69 4.12
CA THR A 300 8.27 22.38 5.18
C THR A 300 8.37 21.52 6.44
N LEU A 301 7.27 20.85 6.85
CA LEU A 301 7.30 19.90 7.97
C LEU A 301 8.29 18.75 7.71
N ALA A 302 8.35 18.27 6.46
CA ALA A 302 9.28 17.24 6.06
C ALA A 302 10.75 17.72 6.11
N LEU A 303 11.03 18.92 5.60
CA LEU A 303 12.35 19.56 5.65
C LEU A 303 12.83 19.75 7.09
N ASP A 304 11.96 20.27 7.95
CA ASP A 304 12.21 20.45 9.38
C ASP A 304 12.59 19.15 10.09
N LYS A 305 11.79 18.10 9.87
CA LYS A 305 12.04 16.78 10.46
C LYS A 305 13.38 16.21 9.97
N THR A 306 13.64 16.33 8.68
CA THR A 306 14.86 15.81 8.06
C THR A 306 16.08 16.54 8.57
N ALA A 307 16.02 17.88 8.68
CA ALA A 307 17.09 18.67 9.25
C ALA A 307 17.39 18.27 10.72
N ALA A 308 16.33 18.01 11.50
CA ALA A 308 16.46 17.60 12.89
C ALA A 308 17.03 16.17 13.07
N THR A 309 16.93 15.29 12.07
CA THR A 309 17.45 13.92 12.13
C THR A 309 18.76 13.69 11.38
N LEU A 310 19.20 14.61 10.51
CA LEU A 310 20.48 14.48 9.79
C LEU A 310 21.66 14.17 10.72
N SER A 311 21.73 14.78 11.90
CA SER A 311 22.79 14.52 12.88
C SER A 311 22.71 13.13 13.56
N ARG A 312 21.54 12.47 13.50
CA ARG A 312 21.29 11.16 14.13
C ARG A 312 21.72 9.97 13.28
N HIS A 313 21.92 10.14 11.97
CA HIS A 313 22.51 9.09 11.13
C HIS A 313 24.02 9.03 11.42
N SER A 314 24.47 8.06 12.21
CA SER A 314 25.86 7.95 12.67
C SER A 314 26.83 7.57 11.55
N GLY A 315 27.25 8.54 10.73
CA GLY A 315 28.21 8.33 9.64
C GLY A 315 27.71 7.45 8.49
N LEU A 316 26.39 7.23 8.38
CA LEU A 316 25.77 6.49 7.28
C LEU A 316 25.35 7.45 6.16
N PHE A 317 25.92 7.27 4.96
CA PHE A 317 25.76 8.20 3.83
C PHE A 317 25.06 7.57 2.60
N THR A 318 24.41 6.42 2.77
CA THR A 318 23.71 5.73 1.66
C THR A 318 22.51 6.52 1.13
N LEU A 319 22.03 6.18 -0.06
CA LEU A 319 20.88 6.87 -0.67
C LEU A 319 19.53 6.39 -0.12
N CYS A 320 19.39 5.12 0.26
CA CYS A 320 18.09 4.62 0.71
C CYS A 320 17.69 5.14 2.10
N HIS A 321 18.65 5.16 3.03
CA HIS A 321 18.41 5.47 4.45
C HIS A 321 19.67 6.03 5.14
N GLY A 322 20.44 6.83 4.42
CA GLY A 322 21.56 7.58 4.93
C GLY A 322 21.48 9.06 4.56
N LYS A 323 22.45 9.84 5.03
CA LYS A 323 22.43 11.30 4.91
C LYS A 323 22.37 11.81 3.48
N CYS A 324 22.98 11.13 2.51
CA CYS A 324 22.92 11.54 1.11
C CYS A 324 21.51 11.39 0.53
N GLY A 325 20.77 10.34 0.94
CA GLY A 325 19.36 10.19 0.60
C GLY A 325 18.50 11.31 1.17
N ASP A 326 18.73 11.64 2.44
CA ASP A 326 18.01 12.73 3.12
C ASP A 326 18.36 14.11 2.53
N ALA A 327 19.63 14.33 2.17
CA ALA A 327 20.13 15.55 1.56
C ALA A 327 19.48 15.85 0.20
N GLU A 328 19.00 14.82 -0.51
CA GLU A 328 18.27 14.99 -1.77
C GLU A 328 17.01 15.85 -1.61
N LEU A 329 16.32 15.75 -0.47
CA LEU A 329 15.17 16.60 -0.18
C LEU A 329 15.55 18.08 -0.19
N PHE A 330 16.72 18.43 0.35
CA PHE A 330 17.22 19.80 0.37
C PHE A 330 17.70 20.27 -1.00
N LEU A 331 18.31 19.39 -1.79
CA LEU A 331 18.64 19.70 -3.19
C LEU A 331 17.39 20.02 -4.01
N GLU A 332 16.33 19.22 -3.88
CA GLU A 332 15.06 19.49 -4.55
C GLU A 332 14.36 20.73 -3.98
N ALA A 333 14.46 20.99 -2.68
CA ALA A 333 13.94 22.22 -2.08
C ALA A 333 14.64 23.47 -2.60
N TYR A 334 15.98 23.44 -2.74
CA TYR A 334 16.73 24.52 -3.38
C TYR A 334 16.27 24.74 -4.82
N ARG A 335 16.09 23.65 -5.59
CA ARG A 335 15.63 23.72 -6.98
C ARG A 335 14.25 24.34 -7.13
N VAL A 336 13.33 24.03 -6.22
CA VAL A 336 11.92 24.47 -6.30
C VAL A 336 11.72 25.84 -5.66
N LEU A 337 12.37 26.12 -4.52
CA LEU A 337 12.13 27.30 -3.70
C LEU A 337 13.19 28.40 -3.88
N GLY A 338 14.35 28.06 -4.42
CA GLY A 338 15.45 29.00 -4.68
C GLY A 338 16.19 29.49 -3.43
N ASP A 339 15.94 28.92 -2.25
CA ASP A 339 16.61 29.32 -1.01
C ASP A 339 18.00 28.65 -0.89
N PRO A 340 19.10 29.42 -0.90
CA PRO A 340 20.46 28.89 -0.83
C PRO A 340 20.77 28.12 0.46
N GLN A 341 20.00 28.31 1.54
CA GLN A 341 20.20 27.57 2.79
C GLN A 341 20.03 26.06 2.59
N TYR A 342 19.10 25.63 1.73
CA TYR A 342 18.91 24.21 1.44
C TYR A 342 20.11 23.61 0.71
N LEU A 343 20.72 24.35 -0.23
CA LEU A 343 21.96 23.93 -0.87
C LEU A 343 23.11 23.81 0.14
N SER A 344 23.19 24.72 1.11
CA SER A 344 24.19 24.67 2.18
C SER A 344 24.07 23.39 3.01
N VAL A 345 22.85 22.99 3.38
CA VAL A 345 22.62 21.75 4.16
C VAL A 345 23.12 20.53 3.38
N ALA A 346 22.81 20.43 2.09
CA ALA A 346 23.30 19.34 1.25
C ALA A 346 24.84 19.36 1.10
N ALA A 347 25.44 20.55 0.98
CA ALA A 347 26.89 20.70 0.93
C ALA A 347 27.58 20.27 2.24
N ASP A 348 26.99 20.56 3.40
CA ASP A 348 27.51 20.13 4.70
C ASP A 348 27.53 18.60 4.81
N VAL A 349 26.49 17.91 4.33
CA VAL A 349 26.47 16.44 4.26
C VAL A 349 27.59 15.90 3.37
N ALA A 350 27.85 16.54 2.23
CA ALA A 350 28.95 16.16 1.34
C ALA A 350 30.31 16.33 2.02
N LEU A 351 30.54 17.44 2.72
CA LEU A 351 31.77 17.69 3.46
C LEU A 351 31.94 16.70 4.63
N GLU A 352 30.86 16.38 5.34
CA GLU A 352 30.89 15.39 6.40
C GLU A 352 31.27 14.00 5.88
N ALA A 353 30.73 13.59 4.72
CA ALA A 353 31.09 12.32 4.08
C ALA A 353 32.59 12.27 3.71
N ILE A 354 33.13 13.36 3.16
CA ILE A 354 34.57 13.47 2.86
C ILE A 354 35.40 13.31 4.14
N ALA A 355 35.09 14.09 5.18
CA ALA A 355 35.80 14.05 6.45
C ALA A 355 35.69 12.68 7.15
N HIS A 356 34.52 12.03 7.07
CA HIS A 356 34.33 10.67 7.56
C HIS A 356 35.29 9.72 6.86
N ARG A 357 35.32 9.73 5.51
CA ARG A 357 36.18 8.84 4.72
C ARG A 357 37.65 9.07 4.99
N GLU A 358 38.07 10.32 5.19
CA GLU A 358 39.45 10.65 5.55
C GLU A 358 39.84 10.11 6.93
N LYS A 359 38.89 10.10 7.88
CA LYS A 359 39.10 9.61 9.24
C LYS A 359 39.08 8.09 9.35
N THR A 360 38.14 7.41 8.68
CA THR A 360 37.86 5.98 8.88
C THR A 360 38.43 5.10 7.75
N GLY A 361 38.74 5.68 6.59
CA GLY A 361 39.19 4.95 5.40
C GLY A 361 38.07 4.26 4.60
N MET A 362 36.85 4.19 5.12
CA MET A 362 35.69 3.53 4.48
C MET A 362 34.37 4.22 4.80
N TYR A 363 33.33 3.92 4.03
CA TYR A 363 31.94 4.25 4.32
C TYR A 363 31.20 3.01 4.82
N PRO A 364 30.44 3.11 5.93
CA PRO A 364 29.57 2.04 6.38
C PRO A 364 28.52 1.70 5.31
N PRO A 365 28.28 0.41 5.03
CA PRO A 365 27.21 -0.02 4.13
C PRO A 365 25.82 0.23 4.75
N GLY A 366 24.79 0.22 3.89
CA GLY A 366 23.39 0.33 4.32
C GLY A 366 22.80 -0.95 4.90
N LEU A 367 23.59 -2.02 4.97
CA LEU A 367 23.24 -3.32 5.56
C LEU A 367 24.22 -3.63 6.68
N ASP A 368 23.85 -4.53 7.60
CA ASP A 368 24.74 -4.96 8.67
C ASP A 368 25.79 -5.95 8.14
N THR A 369 26.84 -5.42 7.51
CA THR A 369 27.93 -6.20 6.91
C THR A 369 29.30 -5.61 7.27
N PRO A 370 30.35 -6.43 7.33
CA PRO A 370 31.69 -5.96 7.73
C PRO A 370 32.45 -5.23 6.63
N HIS A 371 31.88 -5.06 5.43
CA HIS A 371 32.59 -4.56 4.26
C HIS A 371 31.88 -3.37 3.61
N GLU A 372 32.67 -2.42 3.09
CA GLU A 372 32.14 -1.34 2.25
C GLU A 372 31.42 -1.95 1.03
N ASP A 373 30.19 -1.49 0.79
CA ASP A 373 29.39 -1.94 -0.35
C ASP A 373 29.51 -0.97 -1.53
N GLY A 374 29.55 -1.50 -2.74
CA GLY A 374 29.71 -0.73 -3.97
C GLY A 374 28.39 -0.23 -4.56
N SER A 375 27.25 -0.72 -4.07
CA SER A 375 25.96 -0.49 -4.73
C SER A 375 25.49 0.96 -4.68
N LEU A 376 24.48 1.26 -5.50
CA LEU A 376 23.94 2.61 -5.60
C LEU A 376 23.10 2.99 -4.39
N PHE A 377 22.16 2.16 -3.94
CA PHE A 377 21.25 2.55 -2.85
C PHE A 377 21.82 2.30 -1.47
N LEU A 378 22.73 1.34 -1.32
CA LEU A 378 23.26 0.89 -0.03
C LEU A 378 24.78 1.07 0.10
N GLY A 379 25.42 1.70 -0.89
CA GLY A 379 26.88 1.75 -0.97
C GLY A 379 27.44 3.03 -1.56
N THR A 380 28.71 2.94 -1.95
CA THR A 380 29.53 4.09 -2.34
C THR A 380 29.17 4.71 -3.67
N ALA A 381 28.64 3.95 -4.63
CA ALA A 381 28.16 4.52 -5.89
C ALA A 381 27.06 5.56 -5.63
N GLY A 382 26.22 5.35 -4.62
CA GLY A 382 25.20 6.31 -4.19
C GLY A 382 25.76 7.62 -3.66
N ILE A 383 26.78 7.52 -2.80
CA ILE A 383 27.52 8.68 -2.28
C ILE A 383 28.18 9.44 -3.44
N GLY A 384 28.78 8.71 -4.38
CA GLY A 384 29.32 9.25 -5.61
C GLY A 384 28.28 10.01 -6.43
N TYR A 385 27.10 9.42 -6.62
CA TYR A 385 25.99 10.01 -7.37
C TYR A 385 25.48 11.29 -6.71
N PHE A 386 25.38 11.31 -5.37
CA PHE A 386 25.01 12.49 -4.61
C PHE A 386 26.00 13.66 -4.82
N TYR A 387 27.31 13.41 -4.86
CA TYR A 387 28.27 14.46 -5.21
C TYR A 387 28.02 15.03 -6.61
N LEU A 388 27.69 14.18 -7.60
CA LEU A 388 27.38 14.66 -8.96
C LEU A 388 26.11 15.50 -8.99
N ARG A 389 25.08 15.11 -8.23
CA ARG A 389 23.85 15.90 -8.03
C ARG A 389 24.14 17.27 -7.44
N LEU A 390 24.98 17.33 -6.40
CA LEU A 390 25.37 18.59 -5.76
C LEU A 390 26.14 19.52 -6.70
N LEU A 391 27.01 18.96 -7.56
CA LEU A 391 27.83 19.74 -8.50
C LEU A 391 27.06 20.27 -9.72
N ASP A 392 26.06 19.51 -10.20
CA ASP A 392 25.29 19.86 -11.40
C ASP A 392 23.83 19.40 -11.25
N LEU A 393 23.10 20.12 -10.40
CA LEU A 393 21.72 19.80 -10.07
C LEU A 393 20.77 19.83 -11.28
N ALA A 394 21.10 20.67 -12.27
CA ALA A 394 20.26 20.88 -13.44
C ALA A 394 20.38 19.73 -14.46
N ALA A 395 21.57 19.15 -14.67
CA ALA A 395 21.77 18.12 -15.69
C ALA A 395 22.02 16.70 -15.16
N THR A 396 22.28 16.53 -13.86
CA THR A 396 22.26 15.20 -13.22
C THR A 396 20.88 14.96 -12.62
N PRO A 397 20.07 14.04 -13.17
CA PRO A 397 18.69 13.79 -12.71
C PRO A 397 18.68 13.13 -11.33
N SER A 398 17.60 13.32 -10.57
CA SER A 398 17.41 12.56 -9.34
C SER A 398 17.05 11.10 -9.64
N LEU A 399 17.75 10.14 -9.04
CA LEU A 399 17.34 8.73 -9.03
C LEU A 399 16.38 8.41 -7.88
N LEU A 400 16.28 9.30 -6.89
CA LEU A 400 15.41 9.16 -5.73
C LEU A 400 14.02 9.75 -5.96
N ALA A 401 13.90 10.72 -6.87
CA ALA A 401 12.63 11.24 -7.38
C ALA A 401 12.74 11.46 -8.90
N PRO A 402 12.71 10.39 -9.72
CA PRO A 402 12.89 10.51 -11.16
C PRO A 402 11.71 11.25 -11.80
N ARG A 403 11.95 12.51 -12.19
CA ARG A 403 10.96 13.41 -12.80
C ARG A 403 10.99 13.29 -14.32
N LEU A 404 9.85 13.43 -14.97
CA LEU A 404 9.75 13.56 -16.42
C LEU A 404 10.08 14.98 -16.87
N GLU A 405 11.29 15.14 -17.41
CA GLU A 405 11.75 16.40 -18.02
C GLU A 405 11.18 16.64 -19.42
N ALA A 406 10.58 15.62 -20.04
CA ALA A 406 9.99 15.71 -21.36
C ALA A 406 8.80 16.70 -21.40
N THR A 407 8.62 17.33 -22.57
CA THR A 407 7.47 18.19 -22.85
C THR A 407 6.16 17.40 -22.72
N PRO A 408 5.12 17.97 -22.09
CA PRO A 408 3.79 17.37 -22.07
C PRO A 408 3.31 17.02 -23.47
N VAL A 409 2.56 15.92 -23.57
CA VAL A 409 1.94 15.46 -24.81
C VAL A 409 0.43 15.62 -24.75
N PRO A 410 -0.25 15.68 -25.91
CA PRO A 410 -1.70 15.67 -25.95
C PRO A 410 -2.25 14.47 -25.20
N ARG A 411 -3.33 14.71 -24.45
CA ARG A 411 -4.09 13.65 -23.78
C ARG A 411 -4.48 12.56 -24.79
N PRO A 412 -4.19 11.28 -24.50
CA PRO A 412 -4.57 10.18 -25.37
C PRO A 412 -6.08 10.12 -25.58
N GLY A 413 -6.49 9.69 -26.78
CA GLY A 413 -7.90 9.55 -27.13
C GLY A 413 -8.56 8.30 -26.51
N PRO A 414 -9.83 8.01 -26.86
CA PRO A 414 -10.62 6.91 -26.28
C PRO A 414 -10.03 5.50 -26.45
N ALA A 415 -9.08 5.30 -27.36
CA ALA A 415 -8.36 4.04 -27.52
C ALA A 415 -7.49 3.68 -26.29
N PHE A 416 -7.22 4.65 -25.42
CA PHE A 416 -6.46 4.51 -24.18
C PHE A 416 -7.35 4.98 -23.00
N PRO A 417 -8.35 4.16 -22.60
CA PRO A 417 -9.38 4.60 -21.66
C PRO A 417 -8.85 4.99 -20.27
N ASN A 418 -7.77 4.37 -19.82
CA ASN A 418 -7.18 4.64 -18.51
C ASN A 418 -6.31 5.91 -18.54
N LEU A 419 -5.66 6.21 -19.67
CA LEU A 419 -4.97 7.49 -19.87
C LEU A 419 -5.95 8.64 -20.15
N ALA A 420 -7.05 8.33 -20.83
CA ALA A 420 -8.17 9.22 -21.05
C ALA A 420 -9.14 9.28 -19.86
N LEU A 421 -8.76 8.76 -18.67
CA LEU A 421 -9.64 8.64 -17.52
C LEU A 421 -10.30 9.97 -17.12
N ALA A 422 -11.63 9.98 -17.18
CA ALA A 422 -12.44 11.10 -16.70
C ALA A 422 -12.53 11.06 -15.17
N THR A 423 -12.65 12.23 -14.54
CA THR A 423 -12.80 12.28 -13.08
C THR A 423 -14.02 11.49 -12.59
N ALA A 424 -15.16 11.65 -13.26
CA ALA A 424 -16.37 10.91 -12.90
C ALA A 424 -16.16 9.39 -12.89
N ALA A 425 -15.40 8.87 -13.85
CA ALA A 425 -15.06 7.44 -13.92
C ALA A 425 -14.12 7.02 -12.78
N ALA A 426 -13.13 7.84 -12.43
CA ALA A 426 -12.24 7.56 -11.29
C ALA A 426 -13.02 7.55 -9.96
N GLU A 427 -13.87 8.55 -9.74
CA GLU A 427 -14.72 8.65 -8.53
C GLU A 427 -15.67 7.45 -8.44
N GLN A 428 -16.29 7.07 -9.56
CA GLN A 428 -17.14 5.89 -9.65
C GLN A 428 -16.38 4.61 -9.30
N THR A 429 -15.14 4.43 -9.76
CA THR A 429 -14.29 3.27 -9.40
C THR A 429 -14.07 3.19 -7.89
N PHE A 430 -13.81 4.32 -7.22
CA PHE A 430 -13.60 4.34 -5.77
C PHE A 430 -14.91 4.07 -4.99
N LEU A 431 -16.02 4.66 -5.44
CA LEU A 431 -17.34 4.44 -4.85
C LEU A 431 -17.80 3.00 -5.04
N GLN A 432 -17.51 2.38 -6.18
CA GLN A 432 -17.86 0.98 -6.44
C GLN A 432 -17.24 0.03 -5.41
N LYS A 433 -16.09 0.39 -4.82
CA LYS A 433 -15.48 -0.41 -3.75
C LYS A 433 -16.08 -0.16 -2.37
N ALA A 434 -16.44 1.09 -2.07
CA ALA A 434 -16.93 1.47 -0.75
C ALA A 434 -18.45 1.29 -0.58
N PHE A 435 -19.20 1.56 -1.66
CA PHE A 435 -20.66 1.63 -1.67
C PHE A 435 -21.25 1.04 -2.98
N PRO A 436 -20.89 -0.20 -3.35
CA PRO A 436 -21.33 -0.82 -4.62
C PRO A 436 -22.85 -0.83 -4.82
N ARG A 437 -23.62 -1.09 -3.77
CA ARG A 437 -25.09 -1.28 -3.82
C ARG A 437 -25.79 0.06 -4.00
N THR A 438 -25.50 1.02 -3.13
CA THR A 438 -26.16 2.33 -3.22
C THR A 438 -25.76 3.07 -4.50
N LEU A 439 -24.52 2.90 -4.98
CA LEU A 439 -24.08 3.43 -6.27
C LEU A 439 -24.89 2.83 -7.42
N HIS A 440 -25.04 1.50 -7.44
CA HIS A 440 -25.83 0.80 -8.45
C HIS A 440 -27.30 1.22 -8.43
N LEU A 441 -27.94 1.24 -7.26
CA LEU A 441 -29.34 1.62 -7.10
C LEU A 441 -29.59 3.07 -7.54
N LEU A 442 -28.74 4.01 -7.13
CA LEU A 442 -28.87 5.41 -7.55
C LEU A 442 -28.63 5.60 -9.05
N GLY A 443 -27.87 4.71 -9.70
CA GLY A 443 -27.73 4.69 -11.15
C GLY A 443 -29.06 4.51 -11.88
N GLY A 444 -29.97 3.70 -11.34
CA GLY A 444 -31.32 3.53 -11.87
C GLY A 444 -32.33 4.56 -11.35
N LEU A 445 -32.25 4.90 -10.06
CA LEU A 445 -33.25 5.72 -9.38
C LEU A 445 -33.06 7.23 -9.57
N ALA A 446 -31.80 7.69 -9.68
CA ALA A 446 -31.45 9.11 -9.75
C ALA A 446 -30.25 9.37 -10.68
N PRO A 447 -30.28 8.96 -11.98
CA PRO A 447 -29.14 9.06 -12.88
C PRO A 447 -28.65 10.49 -13.10
N GLY A 448 -29.56 11.48 -13.15
CA GLY A 448 -29.21 12.90 -13.31
C GLY A 448 -28.42 13.45 -12.11
N PRO A 449 -28.97 13.38 -10.88
CA PRO A 449 -28.24 13.75 -9.67
C PRO A 449 -26.91 13.01 -9.51
N LEU A 450 -26.86 11.70 -9.80
CA LEU A 450 -25.64 10.91 -9.72
C LEU A 450 -24.57 11.40 -10.71
N ALA A 451 -24.93 11.64 -11.97
CA ALA A 451 -24.00 12.20 -12.96
C ALA A 451 -23.48 13.58 -12.52
N GLY A 452 -24.34 14.40 -11.92
CA GLY A 452 -23.95 15.68 -11.31
C GLY A 452 -22.96 15.53 -10.16
N TYR A 453 -23.18 14.56 -9.27
CA TYR A 453 -22.27 14.26 -8.15
C TYR A 453 -20.89 13.80 -8.65
N LEU A 454 -20.85 12.84 -9.58
CA LEU A 454 -19.60 12.28 -10.11
C LEU A 454 -18.80 13.30 -10.94
N ALA A 455 -19.49 14.23 -11.61
CA ALA A 455 -18.83 15.31 -12.35
C ALA A 455 -18.33 16.46 -11.46
N ALA A 456 -18.86 16.59 -10.23
CA ALA A 456 -18.52 17.69 -9.35
C ALA A 456 -17.04 17.62 -8.93
N PRO A 457 -16.30 18.75 -8.98
CA PRO A 457 -14.98 18.79 -8.37
C PRO A 457 -15.11 18.58 -6.86
N PRO A 458 -14.22 17.80 -6.22
CA PRO A 458 -14.13 17.80 -4.77
C PRO A 458 -13.75 19.22 -4.33
N GLY A 459 -14.63 19.88 -3.58
CA GLY A 459 -14.34 21.19 -3.02
C GLY A 459 -13.20 21.12 -2.01
N ALA A 460 -12.43 22.21 -1.88
CA ALA A 460 -11.51 22.35 -0.75
C ALA A 460 -12.30 22.28 0.56
N GLY A 461 -11.93 21.36 1.46
CA GLY A 461 -12.65 21.13 2.72
C GLY A 461 -13.87 20.21 2.62
N ARG A 462 -14.07 19.50 1.50
CA ARG A 462 -15.10 18.45 1.43
C ARG A 462 -14.76 17.32 2.42
N PRO A 463 -15.76 16.74 3.11
CA PRO A 463 -15.58 15.50 3.85
C PRO A 463 -14.95 14.38 3.00
N GLY A 464 -14.43 13.33 3.65
CA GLY A 464 -13.85 12.17 2.97
C GLY A 464 -14.85 11.55 1.98
N LEU A 465 -14.37 10.81 0.98
CA LEU A 465 -15.21 10.23 -0.09
C LEU A 465 -16.42 9.48 0.48
N LYS A 466 -16.21 8.69 1.54
CA LYS A 466 -17.25 7.89 2.19
C LYS A 466 -18.34 8.76 2.83
N GLU A 467 -17.95 9.79 3.57
CA GLU A 467 -18.88 10.70 4.25
C GLU A 467 -19.63 11.59 3.25
N ALA A 468 -18.94 12.09 2.22
CA ALA A 468 -19.56 12.85 1.14
C ALA A 468 -20.60 12.02 0.38
N TRP A 469 -20.30 10.75 0.10
CA TRP A 469 -21.22 9.83 -0.56
C TRP A 469 -22.45 9.54 0.31
N ALA A 470 -22.23 9.21 1.59
CA ALA A 470 -23.31 8.94 2.53
C ALA A 470 -24.31 10.11 2.60
N ALA A 471 -23.82 11.34 2.71
CA ALA A 471 -24.68 12.54 2.73
C ALA A 471 -25.45 12.72 1.41
N PHE A 472 -24.80 12.48 0.27
CA PHE A 472 -25.46 12.55 -1.05
C PHE A 472 -26.56 11.49 -1.21
N ALA A 473 -26.29 10.25 -0.80
CA ALA A 473 -27.23 9.14 -0.89
C ALA A 473 -28.44 9.35 0.02
N GLU A 474 -28.26 9.85 1.25
CA GLU A 474 -29.35 10.24 2.15
C GLU A 474 -30.22 11.35 1.56
N GLU A 475 -29.59 12.37 0.97
CA GLU A 475 -30.32 13.45 0.30
C GLU A 475 -31.17 12.93 -0.86
N GLN A 476 -30.64 11.99 -1.66
CA GLN A 476 -31.40 11.40 -2.76
C GLN A 476 -32.52 10.48 -2.25
N ALA A 477 -32.27 9.68 -1.21
CA ALA A 477 -33.28 8.84 -0.60
C ALA A 477 -34.47 9.66 -0.09
N GLY A 478 -34.21 10.80 0.56
CA GLY A 478 -35.26 11.72 1.04
C GLY A 478 -36.16 12.32 -0.05
N ARG A 479 -35.78 12.22 -1.33
CA ARG A 479 -36.58 12.66 -2.49
C ARG A 479 -37.42 11.55 -3.12
N LEU A 480 -37.20 10.30 -2.73
CA LEU A 480 -37.90 9.14 -3.28
C LEU A 480 -39.19 8.84 -2.49
N PRO A 481 -40.24 8.32 -3.13
CA PRO A 481 -41.43 7.86 -2.43
C PRO A 481 -41.19 6.55 -1.67
N GLU A 482 -42.01 6.27 -0.68
CA GLU A 482 -42.10 4.91 -0.10
C GLU A 482 -42.73 3.94 -1.14
N PRO A 483 -42.32 2.65 -1.17
CA PRO A 483 -41.31 2.00 -0.32
C PRO A 483 -39.87 2.05 -0.86
N VAL A 484 -39.62 2.77 -1.97
CA VAL A 484 -38.28 2.84 -2.60
C VAL A 484 -37.27 3.54 -1.69
N LYS A 485 -37.70 4.60 -1.00
CA LYS A 485 -36.90 5.29 0.01
C LYS A 485 -36.40 4.32 1.10
N ALA A 486 -37.29 3.56 1.75
CA ALA A 486 -36.91 2.62 2.79
C ALA A 486 -35.85 1.60 2.33
N ARG A 487 -35.88 1.17 1.07
CA ARG A 487 -34.93 0.22 0.50
C ARG A 487 -33.55 0.81 0.28
N LEU A 488 -33.50 2.03 -0.25
CA LEU A 488 -32.23 2.74 -0.42
C LEU A 488 -31.60 3.07 0.94
N ASP A 489 -32.43 3.49 1.92
CA ASP A 489 -31.99 3.72 3.31
C ASP A 489 -31.45 2.42 3.94
N ASP A 490 -32.08 1.26 3.70
CA ASP A 490 -31.64 -0.05 4.20
C ASP A 490 -30.29 -0.47 3.59
N ALA A 491 -30.13 -0.34 2.27
CA ALA A 491 -28.87 -0.61 1.58
C ALA A 491 -27.74 0.32 2.06
N LEU A 492 -28.03 1.62 2.21
CA LEU A 492 -27.04 2.58 2.70
C LEU A 492 -26.64 2.29 4.14
N ARG A 493 -27.59 1.94 5.01
CA ARG A 493 -27.30 1.54 6.40
C ARG A 493 -26.41 0.30 6.43
N PHE A 494 -26.68 -0.70 5.60
CA PHE A 494 -25.87 -1.90 5.48
C PHE A 494 -24.42 -1.59 5.08
N GLU A 495 -24.21 -0.80 4.02
CA GLU A 495 -22.88 -0.43 3.55
C GLU A 495 -22.14 0.47 4.54
N LYS A 496 -22.85 1.36 5.26
CA LYS A 496 -22.26 2.14 6.36
C LYS A 496 -21.74 1.23 7.46
N HIS A 497 -22.48 0.20 7.88
CA HIS A 497 -21.98 -0.75 8.87
C HIS A 497 -20.74 -1.51 8.39
N GLN A 498 -20.67 -1.88 7.10
CA GLN A 498 -19.44 -2.46 6.53
C GLN A 498 -18.28 -1.47 6.58
N SER A 499 -18.49 -0.23 6.13
CA SER A 499 -17.46 0.80 6.11
C SER A 499 -16.97 1.16 7.52
N ASP A 500 -17.88 1.30 8.49
CA ASP A 500 -17.53 1.65 9.87
C ASP A 500 -16.73 0.54 10.54
N LEU A 501 -17.07 -0.73 10.28
CA LEU A 501 -16.35 -1.88 10.81
C LEU A 501 -14.94 -1.98 10.21
N ASP A 502 -14.81 -1.70 8.92
CA ASP A 502 -13.54 -1.66 8.19
C ASP A 502 -12.64 -0.52 8.69
N ASP A 503 -13.17 0.69 8.82
CA ASP A 503 -12.43 1.88 9.31
C ASP A 503 -12.07 1.77 10.80
N ALA A 504 -12.72 0.88 11.55
CA ALA A 504 -12.42 0.64 12.96
C ALA A 504 -11.21 -0.29 13.18
N VAL A 505 -10.76 -1.02 12.15
CA VAL A 505 -9.57 -1.89 12.21
C VAL A 505 -8.32 -1.07 12.53
N ARG A 506 -7.78 -1.29 13.73
CA ARG A 506 -6.61 -0.57 14.24
C ARG A 506 -5.27 -1.08 13.73
N SER A 507 -5.25 -2.33 13.29
CA SER A 507 -4.02 -3.01 12.92
C SER A 507 -4.37 -4.20 12.04
N ASP A 508 -3.98 -4.12 10.76
CA ASP A 508 -4.11 -5.23 9.81
C ASP A 508 -3.26 -6.41 10.28
N THR A 509 -2.10 -6.14 10.88
CA THR A 509 -1.26 -7.15 11.54
C THR A 509 -1.98 -7.86 12.69
N LEU A 510 -2.63 -7.12 13.59
CA LEU A 510 -3.38 -7.75 14.69
C LEU A 510 -4.55 -8.57 14.17
N LEU A 511 -5.25 -8.07 13.14
CA LEU A 511 -6.37 -8.76 12.51
C LEU A 511 -5.93 -10.13 11.99
N LEU A 512 -4.90 -10.16 11.14
CA LEU A 512 -4.37 -11.41 10.59
C LEU A 512 -3.87 -12.34 11.71
N PHE A 513 -3.11 -11.81 12.67
CA PHE A 513 -2.57 -12.63 13.74
C PHE A 513 -3.68 -13.23 14.62
N LYS A 514 -4.71 -12.45 14.95
CA LYS A 514 -5.88 -12.92 15.69
C LYS A 514 -6.63 -14.03 14.94
N GLU A 515 -6.80 -13.90 13.62
CA GLU A 515 -7.40 -14.96 12.79
C GLU A 515 -6.60 -16.26 12.86
N VAL A 516 -5.26 -16.19 12.73
CA VAL A 516 -4.36 -17.35 12.89
C VAL A 516 -4.49 -17.96 14.28
N ARG A 517 -4.50 -17.13 15.35
CA ARG A 517 -4.64 -17.61 16.72
C ARG A 517 -5.96 -18.33 16.97
N LYS A 518 -7.09 -17.85 16.41
CA LYS A 518 -8.39 -18.52 16.54
C LYS A 518 -8.37 -19.91 15.90
N ALA A 519 -7.80 -20.01 14.69
CA ALA A 519 -7.66 -21.29 14.00
C ALA A 519 -6.77 -22.27 14.78
N ASP A 520 -5.67 -21.78 15.37
CA ASP A 520 -4.77 -22.56 16.21
C ASP A 520 -5.43 -23.10 17.48
N GLU A 521 -6.23 -22.28 18.17
CA GLU A 521 -6.97 -22.70 19.39
C GLU A 521 -8.02 -23.74 19.05
N TYR A 522 -8.84 -23.53 18.01
CA TYR A 522 -9.80 -24.53 17.53
C TYR A 522 -9.12 -25.86 17.21
N ALA A 523 -8.03 -25.82 16.44
CA ALA A 523 -7.29 -27.02 16.06
C ALA A 523 -6.64 -27.73 17.28
N ARG A 524 -6.19 -26.96 18.29
CA ARG A 524 -5.69 -27.52 19.55
C ARG A 524 -6.78 -28.22 20.34
N HIS A 525 -7.96 -27.62 20.46
CA HIS A 525 -9.09 -28.25 21.14
C HIS A 525 -9.43 -29.60 20.49
N ARG A 526 -9.53 -29.66 19.16
CA ARG A 526 -9.79 -30.90 18.41
C ARG A 526 -8.75 -32.01 18.67
N ARG A 527 -7.53 -31.66 19.09
CA ARG A 527 -6.46 -32.62 19.46
C ARG A 527 -6.42 -32.95 20.96
N SER A 528 -6.94 -32.07 21.81
CA SER A 528 -6.84 -32.19 23.28
C SER A 528 -7.69 -33.31 23.88
N GLY A 529 -8.79 -33.69 23.22
CA GLY A 529 -9.76 -34.64 23.75
C GLY A 529 -10.66 -34.07 24.86
N THR A 530 -10.54 -32.78 25.19
CA THR A 530 -11.48 -32.08 26.09
C THR A 530 -12.89 -32.12 25.52
N ALA A 531 -13.88 -32.34 26.38
CA ALA A 531 -15.28 -32.35 25.96
C ALA A 531 -15.69 -30.96 25.44
N PHE A 532 -16.33 -30.91 24.27
CA PHE A 532 -16.72 -29.63 23.67
C PHE A 532 -17.73 -28.87 24.54
N SER A 533 -18.60 -29.58 25.26
CA SER A 533 -19.55 -29.03 26.23
C SER A 533 -18.91 -28.23 27.37
N GLU A 534 -17.63 -28.47 27.69
CA GLU A 534 -16.89 -27.77 28.75
C GLU A 534 -16.19 -26.49 28.25
N VAL A 535 -16.09 -26.29 26.93
CA VAL A 535 -15.43 -25.12 26.35
C VAL A 535 -16.25 -23.87 26.64
N SER A 536 -15.60 -22.84 27.18
CA SER A 536 -16.23 -21.52 27.38
C SER A 536 -15.94 -20.60 26.21
N LEU A 537 -17.00 -20.16 25.54
CA LEU A 537 -16.93 -19.31 24.36
C LEU A 537 -17.65 -17.98 24.59
N VAL A 538 -17.30 -16.99 23.77
CA VAL A 538 -17.98 -15.70 23.65
C VAL A 538 -17.96 -15.27 22.18
N VAL A 539 -18.94 -14.48 21.73
CA VAL A 539 -18.90 -13.83 20.42
C VAL A 539 -17.68 -12.91 20.35
N ASP A 540 -16.93 -12.98 19.25
CA ASP A 540 -15.81 -12.07 19.06
C ASP A 540 -16.30 -10.61 18.99
N HIS A 541 -15.71 -9.74 19.81
CA HIS A 541 -16.01 -8.30 19.83
C HIS A 541 -15.78 -7.59 18.48
N ASP A 542 -15.07 -8.22 17.56
CA ASP A 542 -14.78 -7.67 16.24
C ASP A 542 -15.79 -8.07 15.16
N VAL A 543 -16.79 -8.93 15.46
CA VAL A 543 -17.91 -9.20 14.53
C VAL A 543 -19.14 -8.37 14.88
N ARG A 544 -20.03 -8.18 13.90
CA ARG A 544 -21.30 -7.45 14.07
C ARG A 544 -22.42 -8.20 13.38
N VAL A 545 -23.58 -8.30 14.02
CA VAL A 545 -24.80 -8.72 13.33
C VAL A 545 -25.59 -7.47 12.97
N VAL A 546 -25.93 -7.33 11.69
CA VAL A 546 -26.76 -6.25 11.19
C VAL A 546 -28.12 -6.79 10.77
N GLU A 547 -29.16 -6.04 11.12
CA GLU A 547 -30.52 -6.32 10.71
C GLU A 547 -30.86 -5.51 9.46
N THR A 548 -31.42 -6.20 8.48
CA THR A 548 -31.80 -5.67 7.17
C THR A 548 -33.18 -6.20 6.81
N ASN A 549 -33.90 -5.50 5.94
CA ASN A 549 -35.22 -5.94 5.47
C ASN A 549 -35.16 -6.60 4.09
N TRP A 550 -33.98 -6.65 3.47
CA TRP A 550 -33.73 -7.18 2.13
C TRP A 550 -32.33 -7.82 2.05
N ASP A 551 -32.09 -8.62 1.02
CA ASP A 551 -30.79 -9.28 0.87
C ASP A 551 -29.74 -8.36 0.24
N TRP A 552 -28.93 -7.76 1.10
CA TRP A 552 -27.76 -6.99 0.67
C TRP A 552 -26.47 -7.81 0.75
N SER A 553 -26.51 -9.06 1.20
CA SER A 553 -25.28 -9.82 1.50
C SER A 553 -24.54 -10.32 0.27
N GLY A 554 -25.24 -10.49 -0.86
CA GLY A 554 -24.66 -10.90 -2.13
C GLY A 554 -23.90 -9.78 -2.87
N ASP A 555 -23.04 -10.21 -3.80
CA ASP A 555 -22.24 -9.33 -4.67
C ASP A 555 -22.82 -9.16 -6.08
N ASP A 556 -24.07 -9.58 -6.31
CA ASP A 556 -24.74 -9.51 -7.60
C ASP A 556 -25.62 -8.26 -7.74
N PRO A 557 -25.31 -7.34 -8.68
CA PRO A 557 -26.14 -6.16 -8.95
C PRO A 557 -27.57 -6.47 -9.37
N ALA A 558 -27.84 -7.62 -10.00
CA ALA A 558 -29.21 -7.99 -10.34
C ALA A 558 -30.06 -8.25 -9.09
N GLY A 559 -29.53 -9.02 -8.13
CA GLY A 559 -30.18 -9.26 -6.84
C GLY A 559 -30.44 -7.96 -6.05
N TRP A 560 -29.53 -6.98 -6.11
CA TRP A 560 -29.78 -5.68 -5.46
C TRP A 560 -30.96 -4.93 -6.09
N SER A 561 -31.09 -4.98 -7.41
CA SER A 561 -32.24 -4.39 -8.11
C SER A 561 -33.54 -5.11 -7.79
N GLU A 562 -33.53 -6.43 -7.66
CA GLU A 562 -34.73 -7.22 -7.30
C GLU A 562 -35.30 -6.84 -5.92
N ASN A 563 -34.44 -6.41 -4.99
CA ASN A 563 -34.89 -5.87 -3.70
C ASN A 563 -35.81 -4.65 -3.84
N LEU A 564 -35.75 -3.90 -4.96
CA LEU A 564 -36.65 -2.78 -5.26
C LEU A 564 -38.11 -3.20 -5.47
N ASP A 565 -38.37 -4.48 -5.71
CA ASP A 565 -39.72 -5.02 -5.89
C ASP A 565 -40.09 -6.04 -4.81
N ALA A 566 -39.10 -6.59 -4.10
CA ALA A 566 -39.31 -7.56 -3.04
C ALA A 566 -40.06 -6.99 -1.82
N PRO A 567 -40.89 -7.79 -1.14
CA PRO A 567 -41.46 -7.44 0.16
C PRO A 567 -40.36 -7.33 1.22
N ALA A 568 -40.60 -6.53 2.25
CA ALA A 568 -39.69 -6.47 3.40
C ALA A 568 -39.75 -7.77 4.21
N GLU A 569 -38.59 -8.38 4.45
CA GLU A 569 -38.42 -9.57 5.26
C GLU A 569 -37.22 -9.37 6.17
N GLN A 570 -37.42 -9.50 7.49
CA GLN A 570 -36.33 -9.31 8.45
C GLN A 570 -35.25 -10.36 8.21
N ARG A 571 -34.01 -9.90 8.01
CA ARG A 571 -32.83 -10.70 7.72
C ARG A 571 -31.68 -10.27 8.59
N PHE A 572 -30.84 -11.23 8.96
CA PHE A 572 -29.67 -11.03 9.80
C PHE A 572 -28.41 -11.31 8.98
N VAL A 573 -27.44 -10.41 9.03
CA VAL A 573 -26.15 -10.59 8.35
C VAL A 573 -25.03 -10.39 9.34
N LEU A 574 -24.12 -11.37 9.44
CA LEU A 574 -22.91 -11.28 10.22
C LEU A 574 -21.80 -10.63 9.40
N LEU A 575 -21.31 -9.49 9.86
CA LEU A 575 -20.17 -8.76 9.35
C LEU A 575 -18.92 -9.08 10.15
N SER A 576 -17.82 -9.36 9.47
CA SER A 576 -16.51 -9.65 10.08
C SER A 576 -15.41 -8.96 9.28
N PRO A 577 -14.50 -8.20 9.91
CA PRO A 577 -13.33 -7.65 9.23
C PRO A 577 -12.40 -8.78 8.80
N THR A 578 -11.73 -8.60 7.66
CA THR A 578 -10.70 -9.47 7.08
C THR A 578 -9.64 -8.60 6.41
N ALA A 579 -8.53 -9.19 5.99
CA ALA A 579 -7.49 -8.47 5.24
C ALA A 579 -8.00 -7.88 3.90
N GLU A 580 -9.10 -8.41 3.35
CA GLU A 580 -9.69 -8.01 2.07
C GLU A 580 -10.86 -7.03 2.20
N GLY A 581 -11.25 -6.66 3.43
CA GLY A 581 -12.43 -5.82 3.69
C GLY A 581 -13.34 -6.45 4.73
N VAL A 582 -14.64 -6.15 4.65
CA VAL A 582 -15.63 -6.72 5.57
C VAL A 582 -16.41 -7.81 4.87
N ARG A 583 -16.25 -9.04 5.36
CA ARG A 583 -17.03 -10.19 4.92
C ARG A 583 -18.43 -10.11 5.51
N ALA A 584 -19.44 -10.22 4.65
CA ALA A 584 -20.84 -10.34 5.02
C ALA A 584 -21.31 -11.79 4.86
N VAL A 585 -21.94 -12.35 5.89
CA VAL A 585 -22.47 -13.73 5.88
C VAL A 585 -23.92 -13.68 6.35
N PRO A 586 -24.91 -13.96 5.49
CA PRO A 586 -26.29 -14.06 5.94
C PRO A 586 -26.44 -15.21 6.94
N ILE A 587 -27.18 -14.98 8.01
CA ILE A 587 -27.43 -15.94 9.09
C ILE A 587 -28.93 -16.08 9.35
N THR A 588 -29.33 -17.23 9.87
CA THR A 588 -30.73 -17.49 10.23
C THR A 588 -31.06 -16.85 11.58
N LEU A 589 -32.35 -16.68 11.87
CA LEU A 589 -32.82 -16.30 13.22
C LEU A 589 -32.29 -17.27 14.29
N PHE A 590 -32.22 -18.57 13.99
CA PHE A 590 -31.64 -19.57 14.88
C PHE A 590 -30.17 -19.28 15.20
N THR A 591 -29.35 -18.96 14.19
CA THR A 591 -27.94 -18.60 14.41
C THR A 591 -27.81 -17.27 15.16
N HIS A 592 -28.70 -16.31 14.89
CA HIS A 592 -28.75 -15.04 15.62
C HIS A 592 -28.98 -15.27 17.12
N VAL A 593 -30.06 -15.96 17.51
CA VAL A 593 -30.36 -16.29 18.91
C VAL A 593 -29.21 -17.06 19.57
N LEU A 594 -28.57 -18.00 18.85
CA LEU A 594 -27.40 -18.69 19.38
C LEU A 594 -26.23 -17.74 19.70
N LEU A 595 -25.95 -16.75 18.84
CA LEU A 595 -24.92 -15.75 19.11
C LEU A 595 -25.27 -14.90 20.34
N ASP A 596 -26.55 -14.61 20.56
CA ASP A 596 -27.06 -13.84 21.69
C ASP A 596 -26.78 -14.54 23.02
N LEU A 597 -26.95 -15.85 23.06
CA LEU A 597 -26.56 -16.65 24.24
C LEU A 597 -25.08 -16.45 24.57
N PHE A 598 -24.21 -16.36 23.55
CA PHE A 598 -22.77 -16.11 23.70
C PHE A 598 -22.38 -14.62 23.79
N ALA A 599 -23.33 -13.70 24.05
CA ALA A 599 -23.02 -12.28 24.29
C ALA A 599 -22.10 -12.07 25.52
N THR A 600 -22.15 -13.01 26.47
CA THR A 600 -21.21 -13.10 27.59
C THR A 600 -20.55 -14.49 27.62
N PRO A 601 -19.33 -14.63 28.18
CA PRO A 601 -18.67 -15.93 28.29
C PRO A 601 -19.54 -16.99 28.97
N GLN A 602 -19.75 -18.12 28.31
CA GLN A 602 -20.48 -19.26 28.85
C GLN A 602 -20.02 -20.59 28.22
N THR A 603 -20.35 -21.72 28.83
CA THR A 603 -19.97 -23.03 28.28
C THR A 603 -20.91 -23.47 27.17
N VAL A 604 -20.40 -24.24 26.21
CA VAL A 604 -21.21 -24.82 25.14
C VAL A 604 -22.35 -25.66 25.70
N GLY A 605 -22.10 -26.44 26.75
CA GLY A 605 -23.14 -27.25 27.40
C GLY A 605 -24.29 -26.40 27.97
N ALA A 606 -23.97 -25.28 28.62
CA ALA A 606 -25.00 -24.36 29.14
C ALA A 606 -25.81 -23.71 28.02
N ALA A 607 -25.14 -23.28 26.93
CA ALA A 607 -25.80 -22.71 25.77
C ALA A 607 -26.76 -23.70 25.10
N VAL A 608 -26.35 -24.98 24.97
CA VAL A 608 -27.20 -26.05 24.44
C VAL A 608 -28.44 -26.25 25.32
N THR A 609 -28.27 -26.28 26.65
CA THR A 609 -29.41 -26.41 27.58
C THR A 609 -30.38 -25.23 27.46
N ALA A 610 -29.87 -23.99 27.46
CA ALA A 610 -30.70 -22.79 27.33
C ALA A 610 -31.49 -22.79 26.01
N MET A 611 -30.84 -23.14 24.90
CA MET A 611 -31.51 -23.19 23.59
C MET A 611 -32.59 -24.28 23.52
N LEU A 612 -32.38 -25.44 24.16
CA LEU A 612 -33.39 -26.50 24.23
C LEU A 612 -34.62 -26.07 25.05
N GLU A 613 -34.41 -25.32 26.14
CA GLU A 613 -35.51 -24.75 26.94
C GLU A 613 -36.33 -23.72 26.15
N GLU A 614 -35.66 -22.93 25.30
CA GLU A 614 -36.27 -21.91 24.47
C GLU A 614 -37.06 -22.50 23.29
N LEU A 615 -36.51 -23.52 22.64
CA LEU A 615 -37.12 -24.17 21.46
C LEU A 615 -38.34 -25.05 21.79
N GLN A 616 -38.46 -25.56 23.02
CA GLN A 616 -39.50 -26.51 23.44
C GLN A 616 -39.82 -27.58 22.36
N PRO A 617 -38.83 -28.40 21.93
CA PRO A 617 -39.02 -29.31 20.80
C PRO A 617 -40.23 -30.23 21.00
N GLU A 618 -41.13 -30.29 20.00
CA GLU A 618 -42.33 -31.14 20.06
C GLU A 618 -41.99 -32.63 20.19
N ALA A 619 -42.97 -33.41 20.68
CA ALA A 619 -42.83 -34.80 21.13
C ALA A 619 -42.27 -35.81 20.09
N ASP A 620 -42.20 -35.44 18.81
CA ASP A 620 -41.73 -36.30 17.72
C ASP A 620 -40.22 -36.17 17.43
N GLY A 621 -39.54 -35.16 17.99
CA GLY A 621 -38.07 -34.98 17.92
C GLY A 621 -37.36 -35.43 19.18
N SER A 622 -36.29 -36.21 19.08
CA SER A 622 -35.48 -36.56 20.25
C SER A 622 -34.70 -35.33 20.74
N PRO A 623 -34.79 -34.91 22.02
CA PRO A 623 -33.97 -33.83 22.58
C PRO A 623 -32.46 -34.03 22.34
N ALA A 624 -32.00 -35.27 22.23
CA ALA A 624 -30.62 -35.62 21.92
C ALA A 624 -30.23 -35.32 20.46
N GLU A 625 -31.18 -35.30 19.53
CA GLU A 625 -30.94 -34.89 18.13
C GLU A 625 -30.90 -33.38 18.00
N ALA A 626 -31.84 -32.67 18.63
CA ALA A 626 -31.82 -31.20 18.71
C ALA A 626 -30.52 -30.69 19.36
N ALA A 627 -30.09 -31.30 20.48
CA ALA A 627 -28.83 -30.98 21.13
C ALA A 627 -27.61 -31.13 20.19
N ARG A 628 -27.57 -32.22 19.40
CA ARG A 628 -26.49 -32.47 18.44
C ARG A 628 -26.45 -31.43 17.32
N LEU A 629 -27.61 -30.98 16.83
CA LEU A 629 -27.69 -29.93 15.81
C LEU A 629 -27.25 -28.57 16.34
N ILE A 630 -27.68 -28.21 17.56
CA ILE A 630 -27.24 -26.98 18.24
C ILE A 630 -25.72 -27.01 18.44
N GLU A 631 -25.18 -28.10 18.98
CA GLU A 631 -23.74 -28.27 19.19
C GLU A 631 -22.95 -28.19 17.87
N ALA A 632 -23.45 -28.80 16.79
CA ALA A 632 -22.84 -28.71 15.46
C ALA A 632 -22.83 -27.27 14.91
N GLN A 633 -23.89 -26.49 15.14
CA GLN A 633 -23.93 -25.08 14.76
C GLN A 633 -22.92 -24.25 15.56
N ILE A 634 -22.79 -24.49 16.87
CA ILE A 634 -21.81 -23.82 17.72
C ILE A 634 -20.37 -24.17 17.28
N ASP A 635 -20.08 -25.44 17.00
CA ASP A 635 -18.77 -25.88 16.47
C ASP A 635 -18.45 -25.18 15.15
N GLN A 636 -19.44 -25.03 14.25
CA GLN A 636 -19.26 -24.30 12.99
C GLN A 636 -18.95 -22.81 13.21
N LEU A 637 -19.64 -22.15 14.16
CA LEU A 637 -19.40 -20.75 14.50
C LEU A 637 -18.00 -20.55 15.11
N TRP A 638 -17.55 -21.47 15.96
CA TRP A 638 -16.19 -21.45 16.52
C TRP A 638 -15.13 -21.72 15.46
N ARG A 639 -15.32 -22.75 14.63
CA ARG A 639 -14.42 -23.08 13.52
C ARG A 639 -14.25 -21.93 12.53
N ARG A 640 -15.30 -21.15 12.30
CA ARG A 640 -15.28 -19.96 11.43
C ARG A 640 -14.71 -18.71 12.12
N GLY A 641 -14.39 -18.80 13.42
CA GLY A 641 -13.79 -17.71 14.20
C GLY A 641 -14.77 -16.63 14.64
N PHE A 642 -16.09 -16.90 14.64
CA PHE A 642 -17.11 -15.98 15.15
C PHE A 642 -17.28 -16.08 16.67
N LEU A 643 -17.02 -17.27 17.22
CA LEU A 643 -16.86 -17.50 18.64
C LEU A 643 -15.38 -17.68 18.97
N LEU A 644 -14.98 -17.31 20.18
CA LEU A 644 -13.61 -17.50 20.68
C LEU A 644 -13.58 -17.78 22.18
N GLU A 645 -12.47 -18.35 22.66
CA GLU A 645 -12.19 -18.49 24.09
C GLU A 645 -11.64 -17.17 24.64
N PRO A 646 -12.33 -16.47 25.56
CA PRO A 646 -11.92 -15.14 25.99
C PRO A 646 -10.54 -15.13 26.65
N ALA A 647 -10.19 -16.19 27.40
CA ALA A 647 -8.89 -16.32 28.05
C ALA A 647 -7.71 -16.53 27.08
N LYS A 648 -7.98 -16.85 25.80
CA LYS A 648 -6.96 -17.08 24.77
C LYS A 648 -6.79 -15.91 23.80
N HIS A 649 -7.67 -14.92 23.89
CA HIS A 649 -7.72 -13.78 22.99
C HIS A 649 -7.84 -12.46 23.78
N PRO A 650 -6.76 -12.01 24.45
CA PRO A 650 -6.80 -10.84 25.33
C PRO A 650 -6.91 -9.51 24.57
N LEU A 651 -6.73 -9.52 23.23
CA LEU A 651 -6.71 -8.32 22.38
C LEU A 651 -7.96 -8.19 21.50
N THR A 652 -8.49 -6.97 21.41
CA THR A 652 -9.58 -6.58 20.50
C THR A 652 -9.05 -5.69 19.36
N LEU A 653 -9.65 -5.78 18.17
CA LEU A 653 -9.29 -4.91 17.05
C LEU A 653 -9.87 -3.51 17.17
N ASN A 654 -10.92 -3.32 17.97
CA ASN A 654 -11.65 -2.07 18.14
C ASN A 654 -11.47 -1.49 19.57
N ARG A 655 -11.34 -0.16 19.72
CA ARG A 655 -11.24 0.54 21.04
C ARG A 655 -12.59 0.83 21.68
N HIS A 656 -13.67 0.85 20.89
CA HIS A 656 -14.97 1.28 21.37
C HIS A 656 -15.78 0.08 21.86
N PRO A 657 -16.07 -0.02 23.16
CA PRO A 657 -17.17 -0.83 23.69
C PRO A 657 -18.55 -0.19 23.39
N ALA A 658 -18.60 0.90 22.62
CA ALA A 658 -19.80 1.73 22.40
C ALA A 658 -20.88 1.06 21.52
N LEU A 659 -20.60 -0.10 20.94
CA LEU A 659 -21.64 -0.99 20.46
C LEU A 659 -21.74 -2.08 21.53
N GLN A 660 -22.69 -1.91 22.46
CA GLN A 660 -23.07 -3.00 23.35
C GLN A 660 -23.26 -4.27 22.50
N PRO A 661 -23.01 -5.49 23.02
CA PRO A 661 -23.75 -6.62 22.48
C PRO A 661 -25.20 -6.13 22.40
N ASN A 662 -25.81 -6.18 21.22
CA ASN A 662 -27.22 -5.83 21.10
C ASN A 662 -27.90 -6.51 22.29
N VAL A 663 -28.51 -5.74 23.19
CA VAL A 663 -29.34 -6.35 24.21
C VAL A 663 -30.56 -6.79 23.42
N PHE A 664 -30.52 -8.03 22.95
CA PHE A 664 -31.51 -8.61 22.07
C PHE A 664 -32.80 -8.79 22.90
N ALA A 665 -33.65 -7.77 22.87
CA ALA A 665 -34.91 -7.78 23.58
C ALA A 665 -35.91 -8.64 22.81
N GLY A 666 -35.99 -9.92 23.18
CA GLY A 666 -37.16 -10.79 23.04
C GLY A 666 -37.84 -10.85 21.68
N ALA A 667 -37.30 -11.64 20.76
CA ALA A 667 -38.09 -12.18 19.65
C ALA A 667 -38.73 -13.50 20.11
N ALA A 668 -40.04 -13.50 20.32
CA ALA A 668 -40.78 -14.74 20.56
C ALA A 668 -40.72 -15.62 19.30
N PHE A 669 -40.41 -16.90 19.47
CA PHE A 669 -40.45 -17.90 18.39
C PHE A 669 -41.85 -17.95 17.77
N ALA A 670 -42.02 -17.32 16.62
CA ALA A 670 -43.05 -17.71 15.68
C ALA A 670 -42.44 -18.81 14.79
N ASN A 671 -42.84 -20.04 15.09
CA ASN A 671 -42.50 -21.30 14.41
C ASN A 671 -42.28 -21.15 12.89
N PRO A 672 -41.04 -21.32 12.36
CA PRO A 672 -40.80 -21.63 10.97
C PRO A 672 -40.50 -23.13 10.85
N ALA A 673 -41.50 -23.88 10.38
CA ALA A 673 -41.34 -25.27 9.96
C ALA A 673 -40.32 -25.44 8.83
#